data_AF-A0A3D3I3N7-F1
#
_entry.id   AF-A0A3D3I3N7-F1
#
_cell.length_a   1.000
_cell.length_b   1.000
_cell.length_c   1.000
_cell.angle_alpha   90.00
_cell.angle_beta   90.00
_cell.angle_gamma   90.00
#
_symmetry.space_group_name_H-M   'P 1'
#
loop_
_entity.id
_entity.type
_entity.pdbx_description
1 polymer ?
#
loop_
_entity_poly.entity_id
_entity_poly.type
_entity_poly.pdbx_seq_one_letter_code
_entity_poly.pdbx_strand_id
1 'polypeptide(L)'
;MWQRFTERARKVVFYAQEEAHKFGEGYVSTEHLLLGLVRENDSVAARVLERLNVGLSRIRTEVEKQLPRGDSRQTQELSLTPRAKRVIDLAYDEARNLNNNYIGTEHLLLGLIREGDGLAGRVLAKLGIELDRARREVMALQDTESSNRSNRGSSERAKEGGSTNAQAKTQTLDEFGRDLTELARDGKLDPVVGRQQEIERVMQILSRRTKNNACLVGEPGVGKTAIAEGLALRIVQGDIPDLLKDKRLVALDLAGLVAGTKYRGEFEERMKKVMEEVRKADGQIILFIDELHTLVGAGAAEGAIDASNIMKPALARGELQVIGATTQEEYRKYVEKDAALDRRFQAVKVREPNEDEAVDILKGLRERYEAHHGVEITDEALKASVSLSQRYISDRTLPDKAIDLIDEAASRVRLQLSMPPVDVRQDKQRLHRLSAEADHLRRYDAEGEALKKLNEAIEELSDSIQAREDAWAAEEKPPATVGEAEIASIVQSWTGIPVTKLVEAESAKLLRMEEDLHGRIIGQKDAVSAVSRAIRRARSGLKDPKRPIASFIFLGPTGVGKTELAKTLAGYLYEKESNIVRIDMSEYMERFAVSRLVGAPPGYVGYDEGGQLTEQVRRNPYCVVLLDEIEKAHPEVFNILLQVMEDGHLTDSQGRTVDFRNTLIIMTSN
;
A
#
# COMPACT_ATOMS: atom_id res chain seq x y z
N MET A 1 -19.16 10.57 -14.92
CA MET A 1 -18.91 11.81 -14.15
C MET A 1 -19.80 11.93 -12.90
N TRP A 2 -21.12 11.67 -12.99
CA TRP A 2 -22.08 11.94 -11.89
C TRP A 2 -22.15 10.93 -10.74
N GLN A 3 -21.53 9.74 -10.85
CA GLN A 3 -21.62 8.68 -9.84
C GLN A 3 -21.08 9.09 -8.46
N ARG A 4 -20.09 10.00 -8.41
CA ARG A 4 -19.45 10.45 -7.17
C ARG A 4 -20.16 11.61 -6.47
N PHE A 5 -21.22 12.17 -7.03
CA PHE A 5 -21.98 13.25 -6.41
C PHE A 5 -22.97 12.72 -5.38
N THR A 6 -23.12 13.42 -4.25
CA THR A 6 -24.22 13.17 -3.30
C THR A 6 -25.57 13.51 -3.94
N GLU A 7 -26.66 12.95 -3.42
CA GLU A 7 -28.01 13.24 -3.92
C GLU A 7 -28.30 14.77 -3.91
N ARG A 8 -27.88 15.46 -2.84
CA ARG A 8 -28.02 16.93 -2.73
C ARG A 8 -27.17 17.68 -3.75
N ALA A 9 -25.93 17.25 -3.99
CA ALA A 9 -25.08 17.85 -5.02
C ALA A 9 -25.63 17.62 -6.45
N ARG A 10 -26.27 16.48 -6.72
CA ARG A 10 -26.99 16.25 -7.99
C ARG A 10 -28.20 17.17 -8.14
N LYS A 11 -28.98 17.37 -7.06
CA LYS A 11 -30.10 18.32 -7.04
C LYS A 11 -29.65 19.75 -7.32
N VAL A 12 -28.52 20.17 -6.76
CA VAL A 12 -27.94 21.50 -7.03
C VAL A 12 -27.64 21.71 -8.52
N VAL A 13 -27.06 20.72 -9.18
CA VAL A 13 -26.77 20.80 -10.62
C VAL A 13 -28.06 20.81 -11.45
N PHE A 14 -29.05 20.02 -11.05
CA PHE A 14 -30.37 20.05 -11.68
C PHE A 14 -31.05 21.42 -11.51
N TYR A 15 -31.00 22.02 -10.33
CA TYR A 15 -31.51 23.38 -10.12
C TYR A 15 -30.73 24.41 -10.92
N ALA A 16 -29.42 24.26 -11.09
CA ALA A 16 -28.65 25.14 -11.97
C ALA A 16 -29.13 25.08 -13.42
N GLN A 17 -29.51 23.90 -13.91
CA GLN A 17 -30.12 23.75 -15.24
C GLN A 17 -31.50 24.44 -15.32
N GLU A 18 -32.34 24.30 -14.29
CA GLU A 18 -33.63 25.00 -14.24
C GLU A 18 -33.47 26.53 -14.18
N GLU A 19 -32.50 27.04 -13.41
CA GLU A 19 -32.24 28.48 -13.32
C GLU A 19 -31.72 29.00 -14.67
N ALA A 20 -30.80 28.30 -15.34
CA ALA A 20 -30.36 28.65 -16.70
C ALA A 20 -31.55 28.73 -17.67
N HIS A 21 -32.50 27.79 -17.58
CA HIS A 21 -33.71 27.82 -18.39
C HIS A 21 -34.61 29.03 -18.08
N LYS A 22 -34.78 29.39 -16.80
CA LYS A 22 -35.57 30.57 -16.39
C LYS A 22 -34.97 31.88 -16.90
N PHE A 23 -33.64 31.98 -16.97
CA PHE A 23 -32.95 33.15 -17.52
C PHE A 23 -32.80 33.11 -19.04
N GLY A 24 -33.30 32.06 -19.70
CA GLY A 24 -33.28 31.93 -21.16
C GLY A 24 -31.89 31.60 -21.73
N GLU A 25 -30.98 31.08 -20.91
CA GLU A 25 -29.64 30.70 -21.33
C GLU A 25 -29.57 29.25 -21.81
N GLY A 26 -28.91 29.02 -22.95
CA GLY A 26 -28.72 27.69 -23.54
C GLY A 26 -27.56 26.88 -22.93
N TYR A 27 -26.96 27.37 -21.85
CA TYR A 27 -25.81 26.74 -21.19
C TYR A 27 -25.85 26.99 -19.68
N VAL A 28 -25.20 26.10 -18.91
CA VAL A 28 -25.04 26.28 -17.46
C VAL A 28 -23.66 26.87 -17.15
N SER A 29 -23.67 28.08 -16.61
CA SER A 29 -22.50 28.85 -16.16
C SER A 29 -22.33 28.81 -14.63
N THR A 30 -21.32 29.51 -14.09
CA THR A 30 -20.98 29.42 -12.65
C THR A 30 -22.03 30.07 -11.76
N GLU A 31 -22.68 31.13 -12.22
CA GLU A 31 -23.80 31.80 -11.56
C GLU A 31 -25.03 30.91 -11.41
N HIS A 32 -25.32 30.07 -12.41
CA HIS A 32 -26.40 29.10 -12.32
C HIS A 32 -26.10 28.02 -11.28
N LEU A 33 -24.85 27.56 -11.19
CA LEU A 33 -24.42 26.64 -10.12
C LEU A 33 -24.55 27.29 -8.74
N LEU A 34 -24.20 28.58 -8.60
CA LEU A 34 -24.37 29.31 -7.35
C LEU A 34 -25.86 29.50 -6.99
N LEU A 35 -26.72 29.83 -7.96
CA LEU A 35 -28.17 29.91 -7.75
C LEU A 35 -28.78 28.55 -7.37
N GLY A 36 -28.27 27.46 -7.95
CA GLY A 36 -28.64 26.10 -7.58
C GLY A 36 -28.28 25.75 -6.12
N LEU A 37 -27.08 26.16 -5.66
CA LEU A 37 -26.67 26.00 -4.27
C LEU A 37 -27.53 26.81 -3.31
N VAL A 38 -27.85 28.06 -3.69
CA VAL A 38 -28.69 28.97 -2.90
C VAL A 38 -30.15 28.49 -2.85
N ARG A 39 -30.61 27.76 -3.86
CA ARG A 39 -31.97 27.20 -3.89
C ARG A 39 -32.13 26.00 -2.96
N GLU A 40 -31.07 25.22 -2.75
CA GLU A 40 -31.06 24.11 -1.78
C GLU A 40 -30.78 24.65 -0.36
N ASN A 41 -31.84 25.13 0.30
CA ASN A 41 -31.78 25.77 1.62
C ASN A 41 -31.28 24.83 2.74
N ASP A 42 -31.52 23.51 2.64
CA ASP A 42 -30.99 22.51 3.59
C ASP A 42 -29.72 21.83 3.03
N SER A 43 -28.74 22.63 2.64
CA SER A 43 -27.41 22.15 2.21
C SER A 43 -26.31 22.52 3.20
N VAL A 44 -25.22 21.77 3.17
CA VAL A 44 -24.02 22.12 3.96
C VAL A 44 -23.45 23.45 3.45
N ALA A 45 -23.48 23.68 2.13
CA ALA A 45 -23.11 24.96 1.54
C ALA A 45 -23.94 26.14 2.09
N ALA A 46 -25.26 25.97 2.23
CA ALA A 46 -26.13 26.99 2.83
C ALA A 46 -25.72 27.32 4.26
N ARG A 47 -25.48 26.30 5.09
CA ARG A 47 -25.03 26.48 6.49
C ARG A 47 -23.66 27.15 6.59
N VAL A 48 -22.74 26.84 5.68
CA VAL A 48 -21.43 27.51 5.60
C VAL A 48 -21.60 28.99 5.29
N LEU A 49 -22.44 29.33 4.31
CA LEU A 49 -22.72 30.71 3.93
C LEU A 49 -23.37 31.50 5.08
N GLU A 50 -24.28 30.88 5.83
CA GLU A 50 -24.88 31.47 7.03
C GLU A 50 -23.86 31.75 8.14
N ARG A 51 -22.95 30.80 8.43
CA ARG A 51 -21.86 30.99 9.41
C ARG A 51 -20.88 32.07 9.00
N LEU A 52 -20.70 32.28 7.70
CA LEU A 52 -19.92 33.39 7.15
C LEU A 52 -20.68 34.73 7.18
N ASN A 53 -21.87 34.80 7.80
CA ASN A 53 -22.76 35.96 7.88
C ASN A 53 -23.27 36.45 6.52
N VAL A 54 -23.41 35.55 5.54
CA VAL A 54 -23.93 35.86 4.20
C VAL A 54 -25.28 35.18 3.99
N GLY A 55 -26.35 35.97 4.02
CA GLY A 55 -27.70 35.47 3.76
C GLY A 55 -27.91 35.02 2.31
N LEU A 56 -28.52 33.86 2.13
CA LEU A 56 -28.85 33.26 0.82
C LEU A 56 -29.64 34.21 -0.10
N SER A 57 -30.61 34.94 0.45
CA SER A 57 -31.42 35.93 -0.30
C SER A 57 -30.57 37.07 -0.86
N ARG A 58 -29.49 37.45 -0.16
CA ARG A 58 -28.56 38.51 -0.59
C ARG A 58 -27.71 38.04 -1.76
N ILE A 59 -27.24 36.78 -1.73
CA ILE A 59 -26.50 36.17 -2.84
C ILE A 59 -27.37 36.10 -4.08
N ARG A 60 -28.61 35.58 -3.96
CA ARG A 60 -29.56 35.52 -5.08
C ARG A 60 -29.79 36.90 -5.70
N THR A 61 -30.06 37.92 -4.89
CA THR A 61 -30.31 39.28 -5.38
C THR A 61 -29.09 39.87 -6.11
N GLU A 62 -27.88 39.59 -5.64
CA GLU A 62 -26.65 40.12 -6.26
C GLU A 62 -26.32 39.41 -7.58
N VAL A 63 -26.61 38.11 -7.66
CA VAL A 63 -26.46 37.32 -8.89
C VAL A 63 -27.51 37.73 -9.93
N GLU A 64 -28.79 37.84 -9.54
CA GLU A 64 -29.90 38.24 -10.42
C GLU A 64 -29.73 39.65 -11.00
N LYS A 65 -29.11 40.57 -10.27
CA LYS A 65 -28.80 41.92 -10.77
C LYS A 65 -27.80 41.93 -11.92
N GLN A 66 -26.93 40.93 -12.01
CA GLN A 66 -25.86 40.84 -12.98
C GLN A 66 -26.17 39.87 -14.14
N LEU A 67 -27.27 39.11 -14.03
CA LEU A 67 -27.75 38.20 -15.07
C LEU A 67 -28.64 38.94 -16.09
N PRO A 68 -28.30 38.94 -17.38
CA PRO A 68 -29.19 39.42 -18.42
C PRO A 68 -30.38 38.46 -18.59
N ARG A 69 -31.61 39.00 -18.78
CA ARG A 69 -32.78 38.17 -19.09
C ARG A 69 -32.80 37.84 -20.58
N GLY A 70 -32.62 36.57 -20.93
CA GLY A 70 -32.76 36.04 -22.28
C GLY A 70 -34.19 35.66 -22.63
N ASP A 71 -34.48 35.58 -23.93
CA ASP A 71 -35.77 35.14 -24.46
C ASP A 71 -35.79 33.60 -24.49
N SER A 72 -36.67 32.98 -23.70
CA SER A 72 -36.68 31.53 -23.49
C SER A 72 -37.01 30.75 -24.77
N ARG A 73 -36.02 30.06 -25.36
CA ARG A 73 -36.24 29.04 -26.42
C ARG A 73 -36.12 27.62 -25.85
N GLN A 74 -36.99 26.72 -26.30
CA GLN A 74 -37.12 25.36 -25.75
C GLN A 74 -36.14 24.32 -26.35
N THR A 75 -35.83 23.33 -25.49
CA THR A 75 -35.44 21.93 -25.78
C THR A 75 -34.08 21.68 -26.46
N GLN A 76 -32.99 22.00 -25.77
CA GLN A 76 -31.73 21.25 -25.92
C GLN A 76 -31.20 20.88 -24.53
N GLU A 77 -30.51 19.74 -24.41
CA GLU A 77 -29.76 19.39 -23.20
C GLU A 77 -28.77 20.51 -22.89
N LEU A 78 -28.97 21.19 -21.76
CA LEU A 78 -28.13 22.31 -21.36
C LEU A 78 -26.72 21.80 -21.04
N SER A 79 -25.76 22.22 -21.86
CA SER A 79 -24.35 21.88 -21.66
C SER A 79 -23.71 22.83 -20.63
N LEU A 80 -22.76 22.30 -19.84
CA LEU A 80 -21.96 23.10 -18.92
C LEU A 80 -20.91 23.90 -19.70
N THR A 81 -20.78 25.19 -19.39
CA THR A 81 -19.68 26.01 -19.90
C THR A 81 -18.32 25.47 -19.44
N PRO A 82 -17.21 25.75 -20.15
CA PRO A 82 -15.88 25.31 -19.73
C PRO A 82 -15.50 25.73 -18.30
N ARG A 83 -15.98 26.90 -17.86
CA ARG A 83 -15.77 27.39 -16.48
C ARG A 83 -16.61 26.62 -15.48
N ALA A 84 -17.88 26.32 -15.79
CA ALA A 84 -18.72 25.48 -14.93
C ALA A 84 -18.18 24.04 -14.81
N LYS A 85 -17.60 23.49 -15.88
CA LYS A 85 -16.87 22.20 -15.82
C LYS A 85 -15.65 22.29 -14.90
N ARG A 86 -14.85 23.35 -15.03
CA ARG A 86 -13.69 23.60 -14.15
C ARG A 86 -14.09 23.69 -12.67
N VAL A 87 -15.23 24.30 -12.35
CA VAL A 87 -15.75 24.35 -10.96
C VAL A 87 -16.01 22.94 -10.41
N ILE A 88 -16.53 22.02 -11.23
CA ILE A 88 -16.76 20.63 -10.82
C ILE A 88 -15.43 19.90 -10.59
N ASP A 89 -14.44 20.11 -11.46
CA ASP A 89 -13.10 19.52 -11.30
C ASP A 89 -12.42 20.03 -10.03
N LEU A 90 -12.51 21.34 -9.76
CA LEU A 90 -12.00 21.94 -8.52
C LEU A 90 -12.76 21.45 -7.29
N ALA A 91 -14.08 21.24 -7.39
CA ALA A 91 -14.87 20.65 -6.31
C ALA A 91 -14.45 19.20 -6.01
N TYR A 92 -14.08 18.44 -7.05
CA TYR A 92 -13.53 17.10 -6.87
C TYR A 92 -12.18 17.12 -6.14
N ASP A 93 -11.30 18.07 -6.47
CA ASP A 93 -10.04 18.25 -5.75
C ASP A 93 -10.25 18.65 -4.28
N GLU A 94 -11.19 19.56 -4.00
CA GLU A 94 -11.53 19.95 -2.63
C GLU A 94 -12.14 18.79 -1.83
N ALA A 95 -12.95 17.94 -2.47
CA ALA A 95 -13.46 16.73 -1.83
C ALA A 95 -12.32 15.80 -1.39
N ARG A 96 -11.31 15.59 -2.23
CA ARG A 96 -10.13 14.78 -1.89
C ARG A 96 -9.28 15.43 -0.79
N ASN A 97 -9.09 16.74 -0.84
CA ASN A 97 -8.35 17.47 0.21
C ASN A 97 -9.04 17.39 1.58
N LEU A 98 -10.36 17.25 1.60
CA LEU A 98 -11.15 17.03 2.81
C LEU A 98 -11.37 15.53 3.11
N ASN A 99 -10.62 14.63 2.47
CA ASN A 99 -10.70 13.17 2.63
C ASN A 99 -12.09 12.55 2.35
N ASN A 100 -12.90 13.22 1.52
CA ASN A 100 -14.21 12.71 1.11
C ASN A 100 -14.14 11.99 -0.24
N ASN A 101 -14.68 10.77 -0.29
CA ASN A 101 -14.79 9.97 -1.51
C ASN A 101 -16.00 10.36 -2.39
N TYR A 102 -16.71 11.43 -2.04
CA TYR A 102 -17.88 11.95 -2.74
C TYR A 102 -17.84 13.48 -2.85
N ILE A 103 -18.56 14.03 -3.84
CA ILE A 103 -18.73 15.47 -4.05
C ILE A 103 -20.05 15.92 -3.40
N GLY A 104 -19.95 16.70 -2.33
CA GLY A 104 -21.06 17.34 -1.65
C GLY A 104 -21.29 18.78 -2.11
N THR A 105 -22.30 19.42 -1.53
CA THR A 105 -22.66 20.82 -1.82
C THR A 105 -21.58 21.81 -1.40
N GLU A 106 -20.92 21.50 -0.28
CA GLU A 106 -19.79 22.22 0.30
C GLU A 106 -18.57 22.21 -0.62
N HIS A 107 -18.30 21.09 -1.30
CA HIS A 107 -17.21 20.98 -2.26
C HIS A 107 -17.51 21.81 -3.52
N LEU A 108 -18.76 21.84 -3.98
CA LEU A 108 -19.19 22.69 -5.09
C LEU A 108 -19.04 24.19 -4.74
N LEU A 109 -19.37 24.59 -3.51
CA LEU A 109 -19.17 25.95 -3.03
C LEU A 109 -17.68 26.33 -3.03
N LEU A 110 -16.81 25.46 -2.50
CA LEU A 110 -15.37 25.69 -2.51
C LEU A 110 -14.80 25.75 -3.94
N GLY A 111 -15.30 24.91 -4.85
CA GLY A 111 -14.95 24.94 -6.27
C GLY A 111 -15.32 26.27 -6.94
N LEU A 112 -16.49 26.84 -6.62
CA LEU A 112 -16.90 28.16 -7.13
C LEU A 112 -16.02 29.30 -6.63
N ILE A 113 -15.64 29.26 -5.35
CA ILE A 113 -14.75 30.28 -4.75
C ILE A 113 -13.34 30.16 -5.35
N ARG A 114 -12.85 28.94 -5.55
CA ARG A 114 -11.51 28.67 -6.08
C ARG A 114 -11.37 28.98 -7.57
N GLU A 115 -12.45 28.86 -8.35
CA GLU A 115 -12.42 29.28 -9.76
C GLU A 115 -12.26 30.80 -9.89
N GLY A 116 -12.90 31.59 -9.01
CA GLY A 116 -12.66 33.02 -8.75
C GLY A 116 -13.00 34.00 -9.88
N ASP A 117 -12.73 33.62 -11.13
CA ASP A 117 -12.84 34.44 -12.33
C ASP A 117 -14.27 34.51 -12.90
N GLY A 118 -15.13 33.56 -12.54
CA GLY A 118 -16.54 33.51 -12.93
C GLY A 118 -17.42 34.49 -12.16
N LEU A 119 -18.66 34.68 -12.63
CA LEU A 119 -19.61 35.60 -12.00
C LEU A 119 -19.89 35.20 -10.55
N ALA A 120 -20.07 33.89 -10.29
CA ALA A 120 -20.24 33.36 -8.94
C ALA A 120 -19.05 33.66 -8.01
N GLY A 121 -17.81 33.44 -8.47
CA GLY A 121 -16.60 33.73 -7.70
C GLY A 121 -16.49 35.21 -7.34
N ARG A 122 -16.76 36.11 -8.29
CA ARG A 122 -16.78 37.56 -8.06
C ARG A 122 -17.86 37.99 -7.07
N VAL A 123 -19.06 37.43 -7.16
CA VAL A 123 -20.16 37.75 -6.23
C VAL A 123 -19.80 37.28 -4.81
N LEU A 124 -19.27 36.07 -4.66
CA LEU A 124 -18.83 35.54 -3.36
C LEU A 124 -17.68 36.37 -2.76
N ALA A 125 -16.69 36.75 -3.57
CA ALA A 125 -15.60 37.62 -3.15
C ALA A 125 -16.09 39.02 -2.72
N LYS A 126 -17.03 39.62 -3.46
CA LYS A 126 -17.65 40.92 -3.11
C LYS A 126 -18.42 40.85 -1.79
N LEU A 127 -18.95 39.68 -1.44
CA LEU A 127 -19.63 39.42 -0.18
C LEU A 127 -18.67 39.07 0.98
N GLY A 128 -17.35 39.12 0.74
CA GLY A 128 -16.32 38.88 1.76
C GLY A 128 -16.06 37.40 2.06
N ILE A 129 -16.44 36.51 1.14
CA ILE A 129 -16.19 35.07 1.28
C ILE A 129 -14.83 34.75 0.66
N GLU A 130 -13.85 34.49 1.52
CA GLU A 130 -12.52 34.03 1.14
C GLU A 130 -12.41 32.50 1.25
N LEU A 131 -11.61 31.89 0.37
CA LEU A 131 -11.45 30.44 0.27
C LEU A 131 -11.00 29.80 1.58
N ASP A 132 -9.98 30.36 2.24
CA ASP A 132 -9.43 29.80 3.49
C ASP A 132 -10.39 29.91 4.66
N ARG A 133 -11.28 30.91 4.65
CA ARG A 133 -12.32 31.05 5.67
C ARG A 133 -13.46 30.07 5.42
N ALA A 134 -13.91 29.94 4.17
CA ALA A 134 -14.93 28.97 3.80
C ALA A 134 -14.49 27.52 4.08
N ARG A 135 -13.23 27.18 3.79
CA ARG A 135 -12.68 25.85 4.07
C ARG A 135 -12.67 25.51 5.56
N ARG A 136 -12.30 26.47 6.42
CA ARG A 136 -12.34 26.29 7.89
C ARG A 136 -13.75 26.02 8.41
N GLU A 137 -14.75 26.75 7.90
CA GLU A 137 -16.14 26.52 8.30
C GLU A 137 -16.69 25.17 7.83
N VAL A 138 -16.29 24.71 6.64
CA VAL A 138 -16.63 23.37 6.14
C VAL A 138 -16.05 22.29 7.05
N MET A 139 -14.77 22.39 7.43
CA MET A 139 -14.13 21.46 8.37
C MET A 139 -14.87 21.45 9.73
N ALA A 140 -15.16 22.62 10.30
CA ALA A 140 -15.88 22.72 11.56
C ALA A 140 -17.28 22.08 11.51
N LEU A 141 -17.97 22.16 10.36
CA LEU A 141 -19.26 21.49 10.16
C LEU A 141 -19.13 19.97 10.00
N GLN A 142 -18.09 19.49 9.33
CA GLN A 142 -17.81 18.05 9.20
C GLN A 142 -17.48 17.40 10.54
N ASP A 143 -16.71 18.09 11.40
CA ASP A 143 -16.42 17.63 12.75
C ASP A 143 -17.70 17.56 13.61
N THR A 144 -18.59 18.53 13.44
CA THR A 144 -19.89 18.57 14.13
C THR A 144 -20.86 17.50 13.62
N GLU A 145 -20.89 17.20 12.32
CA GLU A 145 -21.75 16.15 11.77
C GLU A 145 -21.22 14.73 12.04
N SER A 146 -19.90 14.55 12.12
CA SER A 146 -19.27 13.31 12.56
C SER A 146 -19.60 12.99 14.02
N SER A 147 -19.64 14.03 14.88
CA SER A 147 -20.06 13.91 16.28
C SER A 147 -21.59 13.82 16.49
N ASN A 148 -22.42 14.16 15.49
CA ASN A 148 -23.88 14.02 15.56
C ASN A 148 -24.40 12.73 14.89
N ARG A 149 -23.66 12.14 13.93
CA ARG A 149 -23.99 10.83 13.34
C ARG A 149 -23.81 9.68 14.34
N SER A 150 -22.88 9.82 15.28
CA SER A 150 -22.77 8.93 16.44
C SER A 150 -23.99 9.01 17.39
N ASN A 151 -24.76 10.10 17.36
CA ASN A 151 -25.86 10.35 18.31
C ASN A 151 -27.27 10.18 17.71
N ARG A 152 -27.42 10.03 16.37
CA ARG A 152 -28.73 9.88 15.70
C ARG A 152 -29.03 8.49 15.12
N GLY A 153 -28.05 7.58 15.07
CA GLY A 153 -28.29 6.16 14.76
C GLY A 153 -28.98 5.36 15.89
N SER A 154 -29.12 5.96 17.07
CA SER A 154 -29.52 5.31 18.33
C SER A 154 -30.96 5.63 18.78
N SER A 155 -31.81 6.20 17.94
CA SER A 155 -33.13 6.72 18.38
C SER A 155 -34.37 5.93 17.94
N GLU A 156 -34.29 4.94 17.03
CA GLU A 156 -35.51 4.25 16.54
C GLU A 156 -35.51 2.71 16.65
N ARG A 157 -34.49 2.10 17.29
CA ARG A 157 -34.51 0.65 17.61
C ARG A 157 -34.34 0.30 19.08
N ALA A 158 -34.41 1.29 19.98
CA ALA A 158 -34.33 1.07 21.42
C ALA A 158 -35.67 0.60 22.02
N LYS A 159 -36.13 -0.59 21.62
CA LYS A 159 -36.94 -1.47 22.46
C LYS A 159 -36.46 -2.90 22.26
N GLU A 160 -35.32 -3.20 22.89
CA GLU A 160 -34.95 -4.46 23.57
C GLU A 160 -33.43 -4.64 23.59
N GLY A 161 -32.87 -4.92 24.77
CA GLY A 161 -31.48 -5.36 24.97
C GLY A 161 -30.48 -4.27 25.36
N GLY A 162 -30.17 -4.17 26.66
CA GLY A 162 -29.28 -3.15 27.22
C GLY A 162 -27.79 -3.37 26.94
N SER A 163 -27.08 -2.29 26.58
CA SER A 163 -25.61 -2.13 26.68
C SER A 163 -25.13 -0.70 26.33
N THR A 164 -25.91 0.37 26.57
CA THR A 164 -25.55 1.72 26.09
C THR A 164 -24.73 2.58 27.08
N ASN A 165 -24.34 2.06 28.25
CA ASN A 165 -23.70 2.87 29.29
C ASN A 165 -22.16 2.91 29.26
N ALA A 166 -21.50 2.18 28.36
CA ALA A 166 -20.03 2.10 28.28
C ALA A 166 -19.42 3.09 27.26
N GLN A 167 -20.07 3.32 26.11
CA GLN A 167 -19.57 4.23 25.05
C GLN A 167 -19.48 5.70 25.48
N ALA A 168 -20.32 6.16 26.41
CA ALA A 168 -20.26 7.54 26.90
C ALA A 168 -19.06 7.84 27.82
N LYS A 169 -18.28 6.81 28.23
CA LYS A 169 -17.19 6.96 29.23
C LYS A 169 -15.77 6.99 28.63
N THR A 170 -15.61 6.75 27.32
CA THR A 170 -14.29 6.53 26.67
C THR A 170 -14.10 7.36 25.40
N GLN A 171 -14.49 8.64 25.43
CA GLN A 171 -14.48 9.49 24.25
C GLN A 171 -13.09 9.66 23.60
N THR A 172 -12.04 9.81 24.41
CA THR A 172 -10.67 9.98 23.89
C THR A 172 -10.14 8.68 23.30
N LEU A 173 -10.41 7.55 23.96
CA LEU A 173 -10.02 6.23 23.46
C LEU A 173 -10.75 5.87 22.15
N ASP A 174 -11.97 6.36 21.95
CA ASP A 174 -12.74 6.14 20.71
C ASP A 174 -12.24 7.02 19.55
N GLU A 175 -11.68 8.20 19.85
CA GLU A 175 -11.06 9.09 18.86
C GLU A 175 -9.71 8.55 18.36
N PHE A 176 -8.87 8.04 19.28
CA PHE A 176 -7.51 7.57 18.98
C PHE A 176 -7.38 6.05 18.98
N GLY A 177 -8.49 5.32 18.95
CA GLY A 177 -8.51 3.87 19.03
C GLY A 177 -9.56 3.27 18.12
N ARG A 178 -9.29 2.04 17.68
CA ARG A 178 -10.17 1.23 16.84
C ARG A 178 -10.72 0.07 17.64
N ASP A 179 -12.02 0.06 17.87
CA ASP A 179 -12.69 -1.00 18.63
C ASP A 179 -12.79 -2.29 17.80
N LEU A 180 -11.98 -3.29 18.15
CA LEU A 180 -11.99 -4.59 17.48
C LEU A 180 -13.24 -5.40 17.84
N THR A 181 -13.76 -5.25 19.06
CA THR A 181 -15.01 -5.93 19.47
C THR A 181 -16.23 -5.40 18.73
N GLU A 182 -16.29 -4.10 18.43
CA GLU A 182 -17.36 -3.51 17.61
C GLU A 182 -17.26 -3.97 16.15
N LEU A 183 -16.06 -3.96 15.58
CA LEU A 183 -15.83 -4.46 14.21
C LEU A 183 -16.15 -5.95 14.06
N ALA A 184 -15.91 -6.74 15.11
CA ALA A 184 -16.31 -8.14 15.18
C ALA A 184 -17.84 -8.29 15.16
N ARG A 185 -18.59 -7.47 15.92
CA ARG A 185 -20.06 -7.46 15.92
C ARG A 185 -20.63 -7.03 14.57
N ASP A 186 -19.98 -6.07 13.92
CA ASP A 186 -20.34 -5.60 12.58
C ASP A 186 -20.00 -6.59 11.45
N GLY A 187 -19.31 -7.69 11.77
CA GLY A 187 -18.85 -8.67 10.78
C GLY A 187 -17.77 -8.13 9.83
N LYS A 188 -17.05 -7.07 10.22
CA LYS A 188 -16.01 -6.41 9.40
C LYS A 188 -14.62 -7.04 9.57
N LEU A 189 -14.35 -7.74 10.67
CA LEU A 189 -13.05 -8.41 10.90
C LEU A 189 -12.89 -9.67 10.06
N ASP A 190 -11.69 -9.93 9.57
CA ASP A 190 -11.37 -11.13 8.79
C ASP A 190 -11.45 -12.41 9.64
N PRO A 191 -11.84 -13.55 9.04
CA PRO A 191 -11.83 -14.82 9.76
C PRO A 191 -10.39 -15.22 10.10
N VAL A 192 -10.18 -15.64 11.35
CA VAL A 192 -8.85 -16.04 11.83
C VAL A 192 -8.68 -17.55 11.72
N VAL A 193 -7.75 -17.97 10.86
CA VAL A 193 -7.46 -19.39 10.57
C VAL A 193 -6.10 -19.78 11.15
N GLY A 194 -5.99 -20.98 11.72
CA GLY A 194 -4.72 -21.59 12.14
C GLY A 194 -4.02 -20.98 13.37
N ARG A 195 -4.68 -20.08 14.13
CA ARG A 195 -4.10 -19.38 15.30
C ARG A 195 -4.75 -19.72 16.64
N GLN A 196 -5.43 -20.87 16.74
CA GLN A 196 -6.21 -21.24 17.91
C GLN A 196 -5.33 -21.37 19.17
N GLN A 197 -4.14 -21.96 19.07
CA GLN A 197 -3.24 -22.16 20.21
C GLN A 197 -2.72 -20.85 20.77
N GLU A 198 -2.35 -19.90 19.89
CA GLU A 198 -1.89 -18.57 20.30
C GLU A 198 -3.01 -17.76 20.95
N ILE A 199 -4.23 -17.80 20.39
CA ILE A 199 -5.40 -17.13 20.98
C ILE A 199 -5.72 -17.71 22.37
N GLU A 200 -5.74 -19.04 22.50
CA GLU A 200 -5.93 -19.71 23.80
C GLU A 200 -4.86 -19.32 24.81
N ARG A 201 -3.61 -19.24 24.36
CA ARG A 201 -2.50 -18.80 25.21
C ARG A 201 -2.69 -17.36 25.67
N VAL A 202 -3.12 -16.46 24.80
CA VAL A 202 -3.43 -15.06 25.15
C VAL A 202 -4.57 -15.01 26.17
N MET A 203 -5.67 -15.76 25.96
CA MET A 203 -6.78 -15.84 26.93
C MET A 203 -6.33 -16.33 28.30
N GLN A 204 -5.49 -17.38 28.35
CA GLN A 204 -4.92 -17.88 29.59
C GLN A 204 -4.10 -16.82 30.33
N ILE A 205 -3.31 -16.03 29.60
CA ILE A 205 -2.48 -14.96 30.17
C ILE A 205 -3.36 -13.84 30.71
N LEU A 206 -4.32 -13.35 29.92
CA LEU A 206 -5.24 -12.28 30.30
C LEU A 206 -6.12 -12.65 31.51
N SER A 207 -6.38 -13.95 31.72
CA SER A 207 -7.16 -14.44 32.87
C SER A 207 -6.33 -14.59 34.16
N ARG A 208 -5.01 -14.33 34.14
CA ARG A 208 -4.16 -14.43 35.34
C ARG A 208 -4.38 -13.24 36.26
N ARG A 209 -4.14 -13.46 37.56
CA ARG A 209 -4.13 -12.38 38.58
C ARG A 209 -2.85 -11.54 38.53
N THR A 210 -1.73 -12.13 38.14
CA THR A 210 -0.42 -11.48 38.00
C THR A 210 0.18 -11.88 36.65
N LYS A 211 1.01 -11.01 36.06
CA LYS A 211 1.51 -11.16 34.68
C LYS A 211 0.37 -11.39 33.67
N ASN A 212 -0.61 -10.50 33.72
CA ASN A 212 -1.86 -10.58 32.96
C ASN A 212 -1.83 -9.76 31.65
N ASN A 213 -0.64 -9.38 31.20
CA ASN A 213 -0.44 -8.73 29.90
C ASN A 213 0.27 -9.72 28.96
N ALA A 214 -0.25 -9.86 27.75
CA ALA A 214 0.35 -10.71 26.72
C ALA A 214 1.24 -9.86 25.81
N CYS A 215 2.38 -10.41 25.39
CA CYS A 215 3.20 -9.81 24.35
C CYS A 215 3.38 -10.84 23.23
N LEU A 216 2.82 -10.55 22.06
CA LEU A 216 2.95 -11.34 20.84
C LEU A 216 4.32 -11.04 20.22
N VAL A 217 5.19 -12.05 20.22
CA VAL A 217 6.58 -11.94 19.76
C VAL A 217 6.78 -12.79 18.51
N GLY A 218 7.08 -12.16 17.39
CA GLY A 218 7.31 -12.81 16.10
C GLY A 218 7.78 -11.81 15.05
N GLU A 219 8.17 -12.28 13.87
CA GLU A 219 8.57 -11.39 12.76
C GLU A 219 7.39 -10.53 12.25
N PRO A 220 7.63 -9.40 11.58
CA PRO A 220 6.58 -8.66 10.87
C PRO A 220 5.92 -9.54 9.81
N GLY A 221 4.60 -9.40 9.61
CA GLY A 221 3.84 -10.15 8.59
C GLY A 221 3.28 -11.51 9.03
N VAL A 222 3.70 -12.07 10.18
CA VAL A 222 3.23 -13.41 10.60
C VAL A 222 1.76 -13.46 11.08
N GLY A 223 1.05 -12.33 11.13
CA GLY A 223 -0.35 -12.25 11.58
C GLY A 223 -0.51 -12.03 13.10
N LYS A 224 0.33 -11.19 13.73
CA LYS A 224 0.18 -10.81 15.15
C LYS A 224 -1.14 -10.08 15.42
N THR A 225 -1.52 -9.15 14.54
CA THR A 225 -2.79 -8.42 14.61
C THR A 225 -4.00 -9.34 14.46
N ALA A 226 -3.91 -10.35 13.58
CA ALA A 226 -4.95 -11.35 13.41
C ALA A 226 -5.24 -12.15 14.71
N ILE A 227 -4.25 -12.35 15.59
CA ILE A 227 -4.48 -13.00 16.89
C ILE A 227 -5.34 -12.11 17.81
N ALA A 228 -5.12 -10.79 17.80
CA ALA A 228 -5.95 -9.84 18.55
C ALA A 228 -7.37 -9.76 17.99
N GLU A 229 -7.53 -9.72 16.67
CA GLU A 229 -8.83 -9.77 16.01
C GLU A 229 -9.57 -11.09 16.29
N GLY A 230 -8.86 -12.20 16.31
CA GLY A 230 -9.41 -13.52 16.66
C GLY A 230 -9.90 -13.60 18.10
N LEU A 231 -9.20 -12.92 19.02
CA LEU A 231 -9.68 -12.75 20.39
C LEU A 231 -10.98 -11.92 20.43
N ALA A 232 -11.07 -10.82 19.68
CA ALA A 232 -12.30 -10.02 19.60
C ALA A 232 -13.49 -10.83 19.06
N LEU A 233 -13.27 -11.64 18.02
CA LEU A 233 -14.29 -12.55 17.48
C LEU A 233 -14.78 -13.54 18.55
N ARG A 234 -13.87 -14.16 19.32
CA ARG A 234 -14.25 -15.08 20.41
C ARG A 234 -15.01 -14.38 21.53
N ILE A 235 -14.62 -13.16 21.90
CA ILE A 235 -15.35 -12.35 22.90
C ILE A 235 -16.80 -12.14 22.45
N VAL A 236 -17.02 -11.79 21.19
CA VAL A 236 -18.36 -11.56 20.63
C VAL A 236 -19.18 -12.84 20.51
N GLN A 237 -18.54 -13.95 20.12
CA GLN A 237 -19.19 -15.26 20.03
C GLN A 237 -19.51 -15.87 21.41
N GLY A 238 -18.89 -15.38 22.48
CA GLY A 238 -19.03 -15.92 23.83
C GLY A 238 -18.19 -17.16 24.11
N ASP A 239 -17.28 -17.55 23.20
CA ASP A 239 -16.32 -18.66 23.38
C ASP A 239 -15.09 -18.19 24.16
N ILE A 240 -15.31 -17.74 25.39
CA ILE A 240 -14.28 -17.15 26.26
C ILE A 240 -14.57 -17.42 27.75
N PRO A 241 -13.55 -17.37 28.63
CA PRO A 241 -13.75 -17.43 30.08
C PRO A 241 -14.60 -16.27 30.60
N ASP A 242 -15.38 -16.50 31.67
CA ASP A 242 -16.25 -15.48 32.30
C ASP A 242 -15.53 -14.17 32.65
N LEU A 243 -14.25 -14.25 33.03
CA LEU A 243 -13.41 -13.09 33.37
C LEU A 243 -13.13 -12.16 32.17
N LEU A 244 -13.26 -12.66 30.95
CA LEU A 244 -13.06 -11.89 29.72
C LEU A 244 -14.40 -11.52 29.05
N LYS A 245 -15.52 -11.97 29.63
CA LYS A 245 -16.84 -11.76 29.08
C LYS A 245 -17.20 -10.29 29.10
N ASP A 246 -17.80 -9.84 28.01
CA ASP A 246 -18.23 -8.46 27.79
C ASP A 246 -17.10 -7.41 27.85
N LYS A 247 -15.83 -7.84 27.85
CA LYS A 247 -14.70 -6.92 27.75
C LYS A 247 -14.60 -6.32 26.35
N ARG A 248 -14.13 -5.09 26.32
CA ARG A 248 -13.91 -4.32 25.09
C ARG A 248 -12.45 -4.44 24.67
N LEU A 249 -12.17 -4.85 23.43
CA LEU A 249 -10.81 -4.90 22.89
C LEU A 249 -10.60 -3.72 21.95
N VAL A 250 -9.71 -2.79 22.31
CA VAL A 250 -9.45 -1.58 21.52
C VAL A 250 -8.00 -1.56 21.07
N ALA A 251 -7.78 -1.43 19.75
CA ALA A 251 -6.46 -1.22 19.16
C ALA A 251 -6.12 0.28 19.20
N LEU A 252 -4.97 0.62 19.77
CA LEU A 252 -4.51 2.00 19.87
C LEU A 252 -3.85 2.46 18.56
N ASP A 253 -4.29 3.59 18.00
CA ASP A 253 -3.64 4.21 16.84
C ASP A 253 -2.54 5.19 17.31
N LEU A 254 -1.30 4.70 17.30
CA LEU A 254 -0.14 5.50 17.65
C LEU A 254 0.10 6.64 16.65
N ALA A 255 -0.16 6.42 15.36
CA ALA A 255 0.02 7.44 14.34
C ALA A 255 -0.98 8.58 14.53
N GLY A 256 -2.25 8.26 14.83
CA GLY A 256 -3.29 9.23 15.15
C GLY A 256 -2.98 10.07 16.39
N LEU A 257 -2.36 9.47 17.42
CA LEU A 257 -1.94 10.21 18.62
C LEU A 257 -0.84 11.25 18.34
N VAL A 258 0.08 10.92 17.43
CA VAL A 258 1.17 11.81 17.00
C VAL A 258 0.67 12.86 16.01
N ALA A 259 -0.26 12.49 15.14
CA ALA A 259 -0.83 13.36 14.14
C ALA A 259 -1.40 14.65 14.77
N GLY A 260 -0.97 15.79 14.24
CA GLY A 260 -1.41 17.10 14.73
C GLY A 260 -0.81 17.52 16.08
N THR A 261 0.17 16.80 16.62
CA THR A 261 1.00 17.30 17.74
C THR A 261 2.23 18.01 17.22
N LYS A 262 2.49 19.23 17.71
CA LYS A 262 3.72 19.99 17.38
C LYS A 262 4.82 19.75 18.40
N TYR A 263 4.44 19.37 19.61
CA TYR A 263 5.33 19.21 20.75
C TYR A 263 5.09 17.85 21.41
N ARG A 264 6.17 17.20 21.86
CA ARG A 264 6.12 15.94 22.60
C ARG A 264 5.18 15.97 23.81
N GLY A 265 5.07 17.10 24.50
CA GLY A 265 4.17 17.26 25.64
C GLY A 265 2.68 17.10 25.30
N GLU A 266 2.26 17.49 24.09
CA GLU A 266 0.87 17.34 23.65
C GLU A 266 0.52 15.86 23.42
N PHE A 267 1.45 15.09 22.86
CA PHE A 267 1.32 13.63 22.75
C PHE A 267 1.20 12.99 24.14
N GLU A 268 2.09 13.35 25.08
CA GLU A 268 2.06 12.82 26.45
C GLU A 268 0.74 13.15 27.16
N GLU A 269 0.18 14.34 26.93
CA GLU A 269 -1.13 14.72 27.47
C GLU A 269 -2.27 13.87 26.90
N ARG A 270 -2.29 13.64 25.57
CA ARG A 270 -3.27 12.76 24.92
C ARG A 270 -3.18 11.34 25.45
N MET A 271 -1.97 10.78 25.53
CA MET A 271 -1.73 9.46 26.10
C MET A 271 -2.17 9.37 27.56
N LYS A 272 -1.93 10.41 28.36
CA LYS A 272 -2.38 10.44 29.75
C LYS A 272 -3.90 10.42 29.87
N LYS A 273 -4.63 11.12 28.98
CA LYS A 273 -6.10 11.07 28.92
C LYS A 273 -6.60 9.68 28.57
N VAL A 274 -6.04 9.04 27.54
CA VAL A 274 -6.38 7.66 27.16
C VAL A 274 -6.17 6.71 28.33
N MET A 275 -5.02 6.80 29.01
CA MET A 275 -4.69 5.92 30.14
C MET A 275 -5.61 6.15 31.36
N GLU A 276 -6.04 7.39 31.62
CA GLU A 276 -7.03 7.69 32.66
C GLU A 276 -8.42 7.13 32.33
N GLU A 277 -8.85 7.17 31.07
CA GLU A 277 -10.11 6.55 30.63
C GLU A 277 -10.07 5.03 30.79
N VAL A 278 -8.98 4.37 30.38
CA VAL A 278 -8.81 2.93 30.55
C VAL A 278 -8.80 2.55 32.03
N ARG A 279 -8.15 3.36 32.88
CA ARG A 279 -8.14 3.15 34.33
C ARG A 279 -9.54 3.26 34.94
N LYS A 280 -10.33 4.25 34.52
CA LYS A 280 -11.72 4.45 35.00
C LYS A 280 -12.67 3.33 34.55
N ALA A 281 -12.32 2.60 33.50
CA ALA A 281 -13.09 1.47 33.02
C ALA A 281 -12.90 0.19 33.87
N ASP A 282 -12.08 0.23 34.93
CA ASP A 282 -11.93 -0.82 35.96
C ASP A 282 -11.75 -2.22 35.37
N GLY A 283 -10.84 -2.35 34.40
CA GLY A 283 -10.48 -3.64 33.79
C GLY A 283 -11.49 -4.18 32.76
N GLN A 284 -12.50 -3.41 32.37
CA GLN A 284 -13.43 -3.77 31.27
C GLN A 284 -12.80 -3.63 29.88
N ILE A 285 -11.67 -2.92 29.77
CA ILE A 285 -11.00 -2.63 28.51
C ILE A 285 -9.68 -3.39 28.44
N ILE A 286 -9.46 -4.05 27.31
CA ILE A 286 -8.19 -4.63 26.91
C ILE A 286 -7.64 -3.75 25.80
N LEU A 287 -6.41 -3.27 25.98
CA LEU A 287 -5.73 -2.42 25.00
C LEU A 287 -4.83 -3.28 24.12
N PHE A 288 -5.00 -3.23 22.80
CA PHE A 288 -4.07 -3.78 21.84
C PHE A 288 -3.12 -2.67 21.36
N ILE A 289 -1.82 -2.90 21.47
CA ILE A 289 -0.79 -1.97 21.03
C ILE A 289 0.08 -2.71 20.02
N ASP A 290 -0.07 -2.34 18.75
CA ASP A 290 0.88 -2.78 17.73
C ASP A 290 2.21 -2.03 17.91
N GLU A 291 3.31 -2.68 17.56
CA GLU A 291 4.67 -2.13 17.70
C GLU A 291 4.96 -1.58 19.11
N LEU A 292 4.70 -2.38 20.16
CA LEU A 292 4.84 -1.99 21.57
C LEU A 292 6.18 -1.30 21.91
N HIS A 293 7.25 -1.65 21.19
CA HIS A 293 8.59 -1.09 21.36
C HIS A 293 8.65 0.44 21.13
N THR A 294 7.77 0.99 20.29
CA THR A 294 7.68 2.42 19.99
C THR A 294 7.38 3.23 21.25
N LEU A 295 6.53 2.72 22.13
CA LEU A 295 6.17 3.35 23.40
C LEU A 295 7.18 3.13 24.52
N VAL A 296 7.95 2.04 24.45
CA VAL A 296 8.75 1.50 25.56
C VAL A 296 10.25 1.81 25.46
N GLY A 297 10.77 2.07 24.26
CA GLY A 297 12.21 1.92 24.01
C GLY A 297 12.87 2.93 23.07
N ALA A 298 12.12 3.86 22.50
CA ALA A 298 12.63 4.65 21.38
C ALA A 298 13.49 5.87 21.80
N GLY A 299 13.61 6.17 23.10
CA GLY A 299 14.31 7.35 23.64
C GLY A 299 15.83 7.49 23.37
N ALA A 300 16.43 6.62 22.54
CA ALA A 300 17.84 6.72 22.14
C ALA A 300 18.06 7.41 20.79
N ALA A 301 17.02 7.61 19.97
CA ALA A 301 17.10 8.35 18.71
C ALA A 301 16.43 9.72 18.86
N GLU A 302 17.07 10.79 18.38
CA GLU A 302 16.49 12.14 18.35
C GLU A 302 15.15 12.12 17.62
N GLY A 303 14.05 12.28 18.35
CA GLY A 303 12.69 12.38 17.80
C GLY A 303 11.73 11.26 18.18
N ALA A 304 12.20 10.20 18.85
CA ALA A 304 11.32 9.12 19.23
C ALA A 304 10.53 9.40 20.53
N ILE A 305 9.30 8.92 20.55
CA ILE A 305 8.30 9.24 21.56
C ILE A 305 8.37 8.20 22.68
N ASP A 306 8.74 8.60 23.89
CA ASP A 306 8.84 7.67 25.02
C ASP A 306 7.67 7.86 26.00
N ALA A 307 6.71 6.94 25.95
CA ALA A 307 5.52 6.90 26.80
C ALA A 307 5.68 5.95 28.00
N SER A 308 6.86 5.34 28.17
CA SER A 308 7.16 4.34 29.21
C SER A 308 6.81 4.84 30.61
N ASN A 309 7.09 6.11 30.89
CA ASN A 309 6.87 6.72 32.21
C ASN A 309 5.39 6.84 32.57
N ILE A 310 4.50 6.91 31.57
CA ILE A 310 3.05 6.98 31.75
C ILE A 310 2.48 5.58 31.95
N MET A 311 2.97 4.59 31.19
CA MET A 311 2.44 3.23 31.21
C MET A 311 2.93 2.38 32.39
N LYS A 312 4.21 2.47 32.76
CA LYS A 312 4.84 1.63 33.80
C LYS A 312 4.09 1.65 35.13
N PRO A 313 3.63 2.79 35.68
CA PRO A 313 2.88 2.80 36.93
C PRO A 313 1.54 2.07 36.84
N ALA A 314 0.80 2.22 35.73
CA ALA A 314 -0.50 1.58 35.52
C ALA A 314 -0.36 0.06 35.33
N LEU A 315 0.65 -0.37 34.58
CA LEU A 315 1.02 -1.78 34.44
C LEU A 315 1.48 -2.38 35.78
N ALA A 316 2.28 -1.65 36.56
CA ALA A 316 2.76 -2.10 37.86
C ALA A 316 1.62 -2.35 38.85
N ARG A 317 0.59 -1.48 38.85
CA ARG A 317 -0.59 -1.62 39.71
C ARG A 317 -1.61 -2.65 39.21
N GLY A 318 -1.47 -3.15 37.99
CA GLY A 318 -2.43 -4.08 37.39
C GLY A 318 -3.75 -3.42 36.98
N GLU A 319 -3.77 -2.08 36.89
CA GLU A 319 -4.92 -1.28 36.46
C GLU A 319 -5.07 -1.30 34.93
N LEU A 320 -4.03 -1.69 34.21
CA LEU A 320 -3.98 -1.75 32.76
C LEU A 320 -3.81 -3.19 32.29
N GLN A 321 -4.67 -3.60 31.35
CA GLN A 321 -4.60 -4.89 30.69
C GLN A 321 -4.27 -4.69 29.20
N VAL A 322 -3.13 -5.23 28.76
CA VAL A 322 -2.56 -4.97 27.44
C VAL A 322 -2.22 -6.25 26.70
N ILE A 323 -2.45 -6.24 25.39
CA ILE A 323 -1.86 -7.14 24.41
C ILE A 323 -0.91 -6.30 23.55
N GLY A 324 0.39 -6.53 23.69
CA GLY A 324 1.40 -5.87 22.84
C GLY A 324 1.86 -6.77 21.71
N ALA A 325 2.24 -6.21 20.57
CA ALA A 325 2.91 -6.92 19.49
C ALA A 325 4.29 -6.29 19.19
N THR A 326 5.32 -7.11 18.98
CA THR A 326 6.70 -6.64 18.73
C THR A 326 7.54 -7.74 18.07
N THR A 327 8.73 -7.41 17.56
CA THR A 327 9.69 -8.39 17.05
C THR A 327 10.48 -9.06 18.17
N GLN A 328 11.12 -10.19 17.87
CA GLN A 328 11.93 -10.92 18.84
C GLN A 328 13.14 -10.10 19.33
N GLU A 329 13.71 -9.28 18.45
CA GLU A 329 14.85 -8.42 18.76
C GLU A 329 14.45 -7.26 19.67
N GLU A 330 13.35 -6.57 19.33
CA GLU A 330 12.79 -5.48 20.12
C GLU A 330 12.35 -5.94 21.51
N TYR A 331 11.69 -7.11 21.60
CA TYR A 331 11.29 -7.68 22.88
C TYR A 331 12.49 -7.86 23.81
N ARG A 332 13.59 -8.44 23.29
CA ARG A 332 14.84 -8.60 24.04
C ARG A 332 15.47 -7.28 24.43
N LYS A 333 15.44 -6.29 23.53
CA LYS A 333 16.12 -5.00 23.73
C LYS A 333 15.37 -4.09 24.72
N TYR A 334 14.05 -4.08 24.68
CA TYR A 334 13.23 -3.06 25.35
C TYR A 334 12.30 -3.62 26.44
N VAL A 335 11.80 -4.84 26.30
CA VAL A 335 10.84 -5.42 27.27
C VAL A 335 11.55 -6.30 28.29
N GLU A 336 12.39 -7.24 27.83
CA GLU A 336 13.08 -8.22 28.69
C GLU A 336 14.16 -7.57 29.57
N LYS A 337 14.83 -6.52 29.07
CA LYS A 337 15.81 -5.76 29.84
C LYS A 337 15.18 -4.86 30.91
N ASP A 338 13.90 -4.52 30.79
CA ASP A 338 13.21 -3.65 31.75
C ASP A 338 12.53 -4.50 32.83
N ALA A 339 13.05 -4.42 34.05
CA ALA A 339 12.56 -5.19 35.18
C ALA A 339 11.09 -4.92 35.56
N ALA A 340 10.53 -3.75 35.21
CA ALA A 340 9.12 -3.45 35.47
C ALA A 340 8.20 -4.14 34.45
N LEU A 341 8.62 -4.18 33.19
CA LEU A 341 7.83 -4.75 32.09
C LEU A 341 7.93 -6.28 32.04
N ASP A 342 9.12 -6.85 32.24
CA ASP A 342 9.31 -8.32 32.31
C ASP A 342 8.48 -8.98 33.42
N ARG A 343 8.23 -8.24 34.51
CA ARG A 343 7.35 -8.69 35.61
C ARG A 343 5.86 -8.56 35.30
N ARG A 344 5.46 -8.00 34.17
CA ARG A 344 4.05 -7.71 33.82
C ARG A 344 3.62 -8.30 32.50
N PHE A 345 4.53 -8.45 31.55
CA PHE A 345 4.29 -9.11 30.28
C PHE A 345 4.67 -10.58 30.31
N GLN A 346 3.92 -11.38 29.57
CA GLN A 346 4.26 -12.76 29.25
C GLN A 346 4.37 -12.88 27.73
N ALA A 347 5.54 -13.32 27.25
CA ALA A 347 5.75 -13.57 25.83
C ALA A 347 4.91 -14.76 25.32
N VAL A 348 4.30 -14.57 24.16
CA VAL A 348 3.63 -15.57 23.33
C VAL A 348 4.36 -15.57 22.00
N LYS A 349 5.08 -16.66 21.71
CA LYS A 349 5.85 -16.78 20.47
C LYS A 349 4.90 -17.08 19.31
N VAL A 350 4.90 -16.21 18.31
CA VAL A 350 4.12 -16.36 17.08
C VAL A 350 5.08 -16.80 15.98
N ARG A 351 4.92 -18.02 15.49
CA ARG A 351 5.73 -18.55 14.38
C ARG A 351 5.12 -18.18 13.03
N GLU A 352 5.97 -18.09 12.03
CA GLU A 352 5.55 -18.13 10.63
C GLU A 352 4.76 -19.44 10.37
N PRO A 353 3.61 -19.37 9.69
CA PRO A 353 2.85 -20.56 9.32
C PRO A 353 3.64 -21.40 8.31
N ASN A 354 3.39 -22.71 8.30
CA ASN A 354 3.91 -23.56 7.24
C ASN A 354 3.12 -23.34 5.92
N GLU A 355 3.58 -23.95 4.82
CA GLU A 355 2.93 -23.75 3.51
C GLU A 355 1.45 -24.18 3.51
N ASP A 356 1.12 -25.31 4.14
CA ASP A 356 -0.26 -25.81 4.22
C ASP A 356 -1.17 -24.89 5.06
N GLU A 357 -0.69 -24.44 6.22
CA GLU A 357 -1.35 -23.47 7.10
C GLU A 357 -1.58 -22.14 6.37
N ALA A 358 -0.58 -21.68 5.60
CA ALA A 358 -0.69 -20.46 4.81
C ALA A 358 -1.75 -20.59 3.70
N VAL A 359 -1.82 -21.74 3.01
CA VAL A 359 -2.87 -22.01 2.02
C VAL A 359 -4.26 -22.00 2.68
N ASP A 360 -4.41 -22.59 3.85
CA ASP A 360 -5.69 -22.59 4.57
C ASP A 360 -6.09 -21.19 5.07
N ILE A 361 -5.13 -20.36 5.47
CA ILE A 361 -5.36 -18.93 5.76
C ILE A 361 -5.90 -18.22 4.51
N LEU A 362 -5.26 -18.41 3.35
CA LEU A 362 -5.69 -17.81 2.10
C LEU A 362 -7.10 -18.30 1.66
N LYS A 363 -7.44 -19.57 1.91
CA LYS A 363 -8.81 -20.07 1.65
C LYS A 363 -9.84 -19.35 2.51
N GLY A 364 -9.53 -19.09 3.79
CA GLY A 364 -10.41 -18.34 4.69
C GLY A 364 -10.62 -16.89 4.25
N LEU A 365 -9.61 -16.28 3.64
CA LEU A 365 -9.67 -14.89 3.15
C LEU A 365 -10.27 -14.77 1.74
N ARG A 366 -10.34 -15.87 0.98
CA ARG A 366 -10.75 -15.91 -0.43
C ARG A 366 -12.03 -15.14 -0.69
N GLU A 367 -13.12 -15.50 -0.01
CA GLU A 367 -14.46 -14.93 -0.27
C GLU A 367 -14.47 -13.39 -0.14
N ARG A 368 -13.66 -12.84 0.78
CA ARG A 368 -13.56 -11.39 0.98
C ARG A 368 -12.81 -10.70 -0.14
N TYR A 369 -11.69 -11.26 -0.60
CA TYR A 369 -10.95 -10.71 -1.73
C TYR A 369 -11.73 -10.84 -3.03
N GLU A 370 -12.42 -11.96 -3.24
CA GLU A 370 -13.32 -12.17 -4.39
C GLU A 370 -14.46 -11.15 -4.39
N ALA A 371 -15.13 -10.93 -3.25
CA ALA A 371 -16.20 -9.93 -3.13
C ALA A 371 -15.68 -8.49 -3.31
N HIS A 372 -14.50 -8.17 -2.77
CA HIS A 372 -13.91 -6.85 -2.87
C HIS A 372 -13.51 -6.50 -4.31
N HIS A 373 -12.84 -7.44 -4.99
CA HIS A 373 -12.32 -7.22 -6.34
C HIS A 373 -13.29 -7.61 -7.46
N GLY A 374 -14.33 -8.40 -7.16
CA GLY A 374 -15.23 -8.95 -8.17
C GLY A 374 -14.50 -9.93 -9.10
N VAL A 375 -13.64 -10.77 -8.53
CA VAL A 375 -12.87 -11.81 -9.24
C VAL A 375 -13.08 -13.16 -8.59
N GLU A 376 -12.78 -14.25 -9.30
CA GLU A 376 -12.75 -15.62 -8.79
C GLU A 376 -11.30 -16.06 -8.60
N ILE A 377 -10.95 -16.58 -7.43
CA ILE A 377 -9.58 -16.97 -7.08
C ILE A 377 -9.51 -18.50 -7.00
N THR A 378 -8.73 -19.10 -7.90
CA THR A 378 -8.60 -20.55 -7.98
C THR A 378 -7.77 -21.14 -6.84
N ASP A 379 -8.00 -22.43 -6.52
CA ASP A 379 -7.17 -23.18 -5.57
C ASP A 379 -5.70 -23.24 -5.99
N GLU A 380 -5.46 -23.30 -7.30
CA GLU A 380 -4.11 -23.30 -7.88
C GLU A 380 -3.41 -21.96 -7.66
N ALA A 381 -4.12 -20.84 -7.78
CA ALA A 381 -3.57 -19.52 -7.46
C ALA A 381 -3.15 -19.40 -5.99
N LEU A 382 -3.92 -19.94 -5.04
CA LEU A 382 -3.53 -19.91 -3.63
C LEU A 382 -2.24 -20.70 -3.37
N LYS A 383 -2.15 -21.92 -3.91
CA LYS A 383 -0.95 -22.76 -3.79
C LYS A 383 0.24 -22.12 -4.47
N ALA A 384 0.04 -21.54 -5.66
CA ALA A 384 1.07 -20.82 -6.39
C ALA A 384 1.55 -19.60 -5.59
N SER A 385 0.65 -18.82 -4.98
CA SER A 385 1.00 -17.64 -4.18
C SER A 385 1.93 -18.01 -3.02
N VAL A 386 1.60 -19.06 -2.27
CA VAL A 386 2.45 -19.54 -1.16
C VAL A 386 3.78 -20.10 -1.68
N SER A 387 3.75 -21.01 -2.66
CA SER A 387 4.96 -21.67 -3.15
C SER A 387 5.94 -20.68 -3.82
N LEU A 388 5.42 -19.80 -4.67
CA LEU A 388 6.23 -18.82 -5.38
C LEU A 388 6.74 -17.72 -4.45
N SER A 389 5.91 -17.22 -3.53
CA SER A 389 6.39 -16.25 -2.54
C SER A 389 7.47 -16.83 -1.63
N GLN A 390 7.35 -18.10 -1.22
CA GLN A 390 8.37 -18.74 -0.40
C GLN A 390 9.70 -18.93 -1.14
N ARG A 391 9.63 -19.20 -2.44
CA ARG A 391 10.82 -19.46 -3.27
C ARG A 391 11.51 -18.20 -3.77
N TYR A 392 10.76 -17.15 -4.08
CA TYR A 392 11.26 -15.97 -4.79
C TYR A 392 11.24 -14.68 -3.95
N ILE A 393 10.50 -14.65 -2.84
CA ILE A 393 10.36 -13.47 -1.95
C ILE A 393 10.85 -13.84 -0.55
N SER A 394 12.14 -13.61 -0.29
CA SER A 394 12.84 -14.02 0.93
C SER A 394 12.88 -12.96 2.03
N ASP A 395 12.65 -11.69 1.69
CA ASP A 395 12.69 -10.54 2.59
C ASP A 395 11.39 -10.36 3.40
N ARG A 396 10.36 -11.14 3.08
CA ARG A 396 9.05 -11.12 3.74
C ARG A 396 8.67 -12.50 4.26
N THR A 397 7.74 -12.52 5.21
CA THR A 397 7.26 -13.74 5.87
C THR A 397 5.86 -14.12 5.40
N LEU A 398 5.52 -15.40 5.51
CA LEU A 398 4.15 -15.88 5.38
C LEU A 398 3.32 -15.49 6.63
N PRO A 399 2.00 -15.30 6.49
CA PRO A 399 1.22 -15.36 5.25
C PRO A 399 1.19 -14.04 4.44
N ASP A 400 1.70 -12.94 5.00
CA ASP A 400 1.62 -11.57 4.45
C ASP A 400 2.01 -11.47 2.98
N LYS A 401 3.21 -11.96 2.62
CA LYS A 401 3.68 -11.93 1.22
C LYS A 401 2.78 -12.67 0.24
N ALA A 402 2.08 -13.72 0.69
CA ALA A 402 1.19 -14.50 -0.16
C ALA A 402 -0.19 -13.86 -0.28
N ILE A 403 -0.65 -13.18 0.78
CA ILE A 403 -1.87 -12.36 0.77
C ILE A 403 -1.69 -11.20 -0.21
N ASP A 404 -0.58 -10.47 -0.13
CA ASP A 404 -0.32 -9.34 -1.02
C ASP A 404 -0.27 -9.75 -2.51
N LEU A 405 0.32 -10.91 -2.82
CA LEU A 405 0.35 -11.43 -4.19
C LEU A 405 -1.06 -11.73 -4.73
N ILE A 406 -1.95 -12.27 -3.89
CA ILE A 406 -3.35 -12.53 -4.25
C ILE A 406 -4.09 -11.21 -4.47
N ASP A 407 -3.93 -10.26 -3.56
CA ASP A 407 -4.59 -8.95 -3.62
C ASP A 407 -4.16 -8.16 -4.87
N GLU A 408 -2.86 -8.13 -5.16
CA GLU A 408 -2.34 -7.45 -6.35
C GLU A 408 -2.75 -8.15 -7.64
N ALA A 409 -2.72 -9.49 -7.68
CA ALA A 409 -3.18 -10.25 -8.85
C ALA A 409 -4.68 -10.01 -9.11
N ALA A 410 -5.51 -10.05 -8.07
CA ALA A 410 -6.95 -9.77 -8.15
C ALA A 410 -7.22 -8.34 -8.66
N SER A 411 -6.53 -7.35 -8.08
CA SER A 411 -6.62 -5.95 -8.51
C SER A 411 -6.19 -5.78 -9.98
N ARG A 412 -5.10 -6.43 -10.39
CA ARG A 412 -4.59 -6.36 -11.77
C ARG A 412 -5.56 -6.97 -12.78
N VAL A 413 -6.11 -8.15 -12.51
CA VAL A 413 -7.09 -8.80 -13.40
C VAL A 413 -8.33 -7.92 -13.55
N ARG A 414 -8.85 -7.39 -12.44
CA ARG A 414 -9.98 -6.44 -12.46
C ARG A 414 -9.67 -5.21 -13.30
N LEU A 415 -8.49 -4.62 -13.11
CA LEU A 415 -8.06 -3.44 -13.86
C LEU A 415 -7.97 -3.72 -15.36
N GLN A 416 -7.39 -4.86 -15.75
CA GLN A 416 -7.28 -5.26 -17.16
C GLN A 416 -8.66 -5.42 -17.82
N LEU A 417 -9.64 -6.00 -17.12
CA LEU A 417 -11.01 -6.14 -17.63
C LEU A 417 -11.80 -4.84 -17.65
N SER A 418 -11.46 -3.90 -16.76
CA SER A 418 -12.07 -2.56 -16.72
C SER A 418 -11.52 -1.60 -17.77
N MET A 419 -10.34 -1.88 -18.33
CA MET A 419 -9.66 -1.02 -19.29
C MET A 419 -9.90 -1.48 -20.74
N PRO A 420 -10.04 -0.53 -21.69
CA PRO A 420 -10.09 -0.88 -23.10
C PRO A 420 -8.77 -1.53 -23.57
N PRO A 421 -8.80 -2.35 -24.63
CA PRO A 421 -7.63 -3.02 -25.18
C PRO A 421 -6.44 -2.10 -25.43
N VAL A 422 -5.23 -2.65 -25.41
CA VAL A 422 -3.98 -1.89 -25.61
C VAL A 422 -4.02 -1.10 -26.92
N ASP A 423 -4.54 -1.70 -27.99
CA ASP A 423 -4.63 -1.07 -29.31
C ASP A 423 -5.52 0.17 -29.29
N VAL A 424 -6.71 0.09 -28.66
CA VAL A 424 -7.62 1.23 -28.49
C VAL A 424 -6.96 2.35 -27.69
N ARG A 425 -6.18 2.01 -26.66
CA ARG A 425 -5.45 3.02 -25.87
C ARG A 425 -4.32 3.69 -26.66
N GLN A 426 -3.59 2.93 -27.48
CA GLN A 426 -2.57 3.47 -28.36
C GLN A 426 -3.18 4.37 -29.43
N ASP A 427 -4.31 3.97 -30.00
CA ASP A 427 -5.05 4.77 -30.98
C ASP A 427 -5.56 6.06 -30.35
N LYS A 428 -6.08 6.05 -29.11
CA LYS A 428 -6.45 7.27 -28.38
C LYS A 428 -5.27 8.21 -28.13
N GLN A 429 -4.09 7.68 -27.81
CA GLN A 429 -2.88 8.50 -27.68
C GLN A 429 -2.46 9.09 -29.03
N ARG A 430 -2.57 8.32 -30.10
CA ARG A 430 -2.28 8.78 -31.47
C ARG A 430 -3.26 9.86 -31.91
N LEU A 431 -4.55 9.69 -31.62
CA LEU A 431 -5.59 10.70 -31.84
C LEU A 431 -5.25 12.01 -31.12
N HIS A 432 -4.88 11.94 -29.84
CA HIS A 432 -4.48 13.13 -29.08
C HIS A 432 -3.26 13.84 -29.67
N ARG A 433 -2.26 13.09 -30.18
CA ARG A 433 -1.10 13.69 -30.87
C ARG A 433 -1.50 14.38 -32.17
N LEU A 434 -2.31 13.72 -32.99
CA LEU A 434 -2.81 14.27 -34.26
C LEU A 434 -3.70 15.50 -34.02
N SER A 435 -4.57 15.47 -33.02
CA SER A 435 -5.40 16.63 -32.65
C SER A 435 -4.57 17.82 -32.17
N ALA A 436 -3.52 17.57 -31.38
CA ALA A 436 -2.61 18.64 -30.95
C ALA A 436 -1.83 19.25 -32.13
N GLU A 437 -1.42 18.42 -33.09
CA GLU A 437 -0.78 18.86 -34.33
C GLU A 437 -1.77 19.64 -35.22
N ALA A 438 -3.03 19.21 -35.32
CA ALA A 438 -4.11 19.93 -36.02
C ALA A 438 -4.34 21.31 -35.42
N ASP A 439 -4.44 21.39 -34.09
CA ASP A 439 -4.66 22.63 -33.35
C ASP A 439 -3.49 23.60 -33.48
N HIS A 440 -2.26 23.08 -33.56
CA HIS A 440 -1.08 23.88 -33.85
C HIS A 440 -1.15 24.44 -35.28
N LEU A 441 -1.35 23.58 -36.28
CA LEU A 441 -1.47 23.97 -37.69
C LEU A 441 -2.59 24.98 -37.93
N ARG A 442 -3.75 24.81 -37.27
CA ARG A 442 -4.88 25.76 -37.32
C ARG A 442 -4.51 27.20 -36.97
N ARG A 443 -3.50 27.40 -36.11
CA ARG A 443 -3.06 28.74 -35.68
C ARG A 443 -2.17 29.44 -36.72
N TYR A 444 -1.53 28.68 -37.61
CA TYR A 444 -0.60 29.21 -38.61
C TYR A 444 -1.18 29.21 -40.03
N ASP A 445 -1.96 28.18 -40.39
CA ASP A 445 -2.56 28.01 -41.71
C ASP A 445 -3.92 27.28 -41.60
N ALA A 446 -5.00 28.05 -41.67
CA ALA A 446 -6.37 27.57 -41.44
C ALA A 446 -7.00 26.87 -42.66
N GLU A 447 -6.45 27.05 -43.87
CA GLU A 447 -7.00 26.51 -45.13
C GLU A 447 -6.02 25.58 -45.86
N GLY A 448 -4.84 25.34 -45.28
CA GLY A 448 -3.80 24.48 -45.83
C GLY A 448 -4.25 23.03 -46.08
N GLU A 449 -3.79 22.46 -47.19
CA GLU A 449 -4.08 21.08 -47.60
C GLU A 449 -3.61 20.05 -46.56
N ALA A 450 -2.55 20.37 -45.80
CA ALA A 450 -2.05 19.55 -44.70
C ALA A 450 -3.05 19.43 -43.54
N LEU A 451 -3.78 20.50 -43.21
CA LEU A 451 -4.79 20.50 -42.14
C LEU A 451 -6.01 19.66 -42.53
N LYS A 452 -6.41 19.67 -43.81
CA LYS A 452 -7.49 18.82 -44.31
C LYS A 452 -7.15 17.34 -44.19
N LYS A 453 -5.96 16.93 -44.66
CA LYS A 453 -5.46 15.55 -44.52
C LYS A 453 -5.36 15.10 -43.05
N LEU A 454 -4.97 16.01 -42.16
CA LEU A 454 -4.89 15.71 -40.72
C LEU A 454 -6.29 15.53 -40.09
N ASN A 455 -7.26 16.37 -40.47
CA ASN A 455 -8.65 16.23 -40.00
C ASN A 455 -9.31 14.96 -40.52
N GLU A 456 -9.10 14.61 -41.79
CA GLU A 456 -9.55 13.33 -42.37
C GLU A 456 -8.97 12.14 -41.58
N ALA A 457 -7.66 12.16 -41.29
CA ALA A 457 -7.01 11.13 -40.50
C ALA A 457 -7.49 11.07 -39.03
N ILE A 458 -7.87 12.21 -38.44
CA ILE A 458 -8.47 12.29 -37.09
C ILE A 458 -9.86 11.67 -37.10
N GLU A 459 -10.68 11.97 -38.12
CA GLU A 459 -12.03 11.46 -38.27
C GLU A 459 -12.01 9.93 -38.47
N GLU A 460 -11.20 9.43 -39.40
CA GLU A 460 -11.00 7.99 -39.62
C GLU A 460 -10.52 7.25 -38.36
N LEU A 461 -9.56 7.83 -37.63
CA LEU A 461 -9.04 7.23 -36.41
C LEU A 461 -10.06 7.28 -35.26
N SER A 462 -10.84 8.36 -35.16
CA SER A 462 -11.91 8.50 -34.17
C SER A 462 -13.02 7.47 -34.41
N ASP A 463 -13.45 7.29 -35.66
CA ASP A 463 -14.47 6.30 -36.03
C ASP A 463 -13.99 4.87 -35.77
N SER A 464 -12.73 4.57 -36.09
CA SER A 464 -12.09 3.29 -35.78
C SER A 464 -12.03 3.01 -34.27
N ILE A 465 -11.69 4.02 -33.46
CA ILE A 465 -11.69 3.92 -31.99
C ILE A 465 -13.11 3.63 -31.50
N GLN A 466 -14.11 4.41 -31.94
CA GLN A 466 -15.49 4.26 -31.50
C GLN A 466 -16.04 2.87 -31.84
N ALA A 467 -15.82 2.40 -33.06
CA ALA A 467 -16.23 1.06 -33.48
C ALA A 467 -15.59 -0.05 -32.63
N ARG A 468 -14.30 0.09 -32.26
CA ARG A 468 -13.60 -0.86 -31.39
C ARG A 468 -14.06 -0.78 -29.94
N GLU A 469 -14.42 0.40 -29.45
CA GLU A 469 -14.98 0.56 -28.10
C GLU A 469 -16.38 -0.04 -27.98
N ASP A 470 -17.22 0.17 -29.00
CA ASP A 470 -18.55 -0.41 -29.05
C ASP A 470 -18.49 -1.94 -29.18
N ALA A 471 -17.56 -2.47 -29.99
CA ALA A 471 -17.31 -3.90 -30.09
C ALA A 471 -16.85 -4.50 -28.74
N TRP A 472 -15.93 -3.83 -28.03
CA TRP A 472 -15.46 -4.26 -26.72
C TRP A 472 -16.53 -4.15 -25.62
N ALA A 473 -17.42 -3.15 -25.70
CA ALA A 473 -18.53 -3.00 -24.77
C ALA A 473 -19.62 -4.07 -24.99
N ALA A 474 -19.79 -4.52 -26.23
CA ALA A 474 -20.73 -5.58 -26.61
C ALA A 474 -20.18 -7.00 -26.36
N GLU A 475 -18.87 -7.15 -26.17
CA GLU A 475 -18.24 -8.44 -25.92
C GLU A 475 -18.58 -8.94 -24.50
N GLU A 476 -19.09 -10.18 -24.39
CA GLU A 476 -19.25 -10.84 -23.09
C GLU A 476 -17.86 -11.15 -22.53
N LYS A 477 -17.46 -10.37 -21.51
CA LYS A 477 -16.17 -10.55 -20.87
C LYS A 477 -16.17 -11.86 -20.09
N PRO A 478 -15.11 -12.68 -20.19
CA PRO A 478 -14.97 -13.88 -19.37
C PRO A 478 -14.98 -13.50 -17.87
N PRO A 479 -15.35 -14.44 -16.98
CA PRO A 479 -15.23 -14.22 -15.55
C PRO A 479 -13.79 -13.84 -15.22
N ALA A 480 -13.65 -12.85 -14.35
CA ALA A 480 -12.36 -12.35 -13.91
C ALA A 480 -11.71 -13.38 -13.00
N THR A 481 -10.90 -14.29 -13.54
CA THR A 481 -10.31 -15.39 -12.77
C THR A 481 -8.82 -15.15 -12.51
N VAL A 482 -8.38 -15.42 -11.27
CA VAL A 482 -6.97 -15.41 -10.85
C VAL A 482 -6.46 -16.85 -10.78
N GLY A 483 -5.51 -17.19 -11.64
CA GLY A 483 -4.84 -18.49 -11.73
C GLY A 483 -3.35 -18.44 -11.35
N GLU A 484 -2.65 -19.56 -11.58
CA GLU A 484 -1.18 -19.66 -11.37
C GLU A 484 -0.42 -18.63 -12.22
N ALA A 485 -0.87 -18.36 -13.44
CA ALA A 485 -0.20 -17.47 -14.39
C ALA A 485 -0.20 -16.01 -13.93
N GLU A 486 -1.33 -15.55 -13.40
CA GLU A 486 -1.49 -14.18 -12.89
C GLU A 486 -0.54 -13.96 -11.70
N ILE A 487 -0.49 -14.91 -10.77
CA ILE A 487 0.42 -14.87 -9.62
C ILE A 487 1.88 -14.86 -10.07
N ALA A 488 2.26 -15.74 -10.99
CA ALA A 488 3.62 -15.77 -11.54
C ALA A 488 4.01 -14.42 -12.19
N SER A 489 3.05 -13.77 -12.86
CA SER A 489 3.28 -12.45 -13.46
C SER A 489 3.51 -11.33 -12.44
N ILE A 490 2.84 -11.38 -11.28
CA ILE A 490 3.06 -10.42 -10.18
C ILE A 490 4.42 -10.68 -9.54
N VAL A 491 4.76 -11.93 -9.23
CA VAL A 491 6.08 -12.27 -8.67
C VAL A 491 7.18 -11.82 -9.61
N GLN A 492 7.04 -12.02 -10.93
CA GLN A 492 7.98 -11.49 -11.91
C GLN A 492 8.06 -9.97 -11.91
N SER A 493 6.95 -9.27 -11.75
CA SER A 493 6.93 -7.80 -11.68
C SER A 493 7.65 -7.27 -10.44
N TRP A 494 7.47 -7.92 -9.29
CA TRP A 494 8.09 -7.51 -8.02
C TRP A 494 9.57 -7.80 -7.97
N THR A 495 9.94 -8.99 -8.43
CA THR A 495 11.29 -9.51 -8.26
C THR A 495 12.16 -9.29 -9.50
N GLY A 496 11.55 -9.00 -10.65
CA GLY A 496 12.21 -9.03 -11.95
C GLY A 496 12.52 -10.43 -12.47
N ILE A 497 12.09 -11.49 -11.78
CA ILE A 497 12.46 -12.87 -12.07
C ILE A 497 11.40 -13.51 -12.97
N PRO A 498 11.76 -14.10 -14.13
CA PRO A 498 10.81 -14.89 -14.91
C PRO A 498 10.33 -16.10 -14.11
N VAL A 499 9.06 -16.08 -13.67
CA VAL A 499 8.42 -17.17 -12.91
C VAL A 499 7.51 -18.03 -13.78
N THR A 500 7.16 -17.55 -14.98
CA THR A 500 6.38 -18.30 -15.94
C THR A 500 7.08 -19.61 -16.29
N LYS A 501 6.31 -20.70 -16.33
CA LYS A 501 6.71 -21.99 -16.93
C LYS A 501 6.91 -21.82 -18.43
N LEU A 502 7.94 -21.08 -18.82
CA LEU A 502 8.65 -21.25 -20.07
C LEU A 502 9.63 -22.42 -19.89
N VAL A 503 9.23 -23.52 -19.25
CA VAL A 503 10.13 -24.69 -19.06
C VAL A 503 10.64 -25.15 -20.42
N GLU A 504 9.79 -25.11 -21.45
CA GLU A 504 10.19 -25.45 -22.82
C GLU A 504 11.08 -24.38 -23.46
N ALA A 505 10.76 -23.10 -23.35
CA ALA A 505 11.57 -22.05 -23.98
C ALA A 505 12.90 -21.78 -23.23
N GLU A 506 12.92 -21.86 -21.90
CA GLU A 506 14.12 -21.81 -21.07
C GLU A 506 14.98 -23.05 -21.29
N SER A 507 14.40 -24.25 -21.37
CA SER A 507 15.16 -25.46 -21.72
C SER A 507 15.71 -25.38 -23.14
N ALA A 508 14.93 -24.93 -24.11
CA ALA A 508 15.37 -24.73 -25.49
C ALA A 508 16.43 -23.62 -25.62
N LYS A 509 16.36 -22.59 -24.78
CA LYS A 509 17.41 -21.56 -24.64
C LYS A 509 18.68 -22.21 -24.09
N LEU A 510 18.61 -22.88 -22.94
CA LEU A 510 19.76 -23.54 -22.31
C LEU A 510 20.41 -24.65 -23.17
N LEU A 511 19.65 -25.32 -24.03
CA LEU A 511 20.18 -26.28 -25.00
C LEU A 511 21.09 -25.63 -26.05
N ARG A 512 20.81 -24.38 -26.43
CA ARG A 512 21.59 -23.58 -27.39
C ARG A 512 22.60 -22.64 -26.72
N MET A 513 22.79 -22.77 -25.41
CA MET A 513 23.64 -21.88 -24.61
C MET A 513 25.06 -21.76 -25.16
N GLU A 514 25.71 -22.87 -25.54
CA GLU A 514 27.06 -22.79 -26.11
C GLU A 514 27.12 -21.99 -27.41
N GLU A 515 26.14 -22.16 -28.29
CA GLU A 515 26.06 -21.45 -29.57
C GLU A 515 25.82 -19.96 -29.35
N ASP A 516 24.87 -19.62 -28.49
CA ASP A 516 24.52 -18.24 -28.15
C ASP A 516 25.70 -17.51 -27.48
N LEU A 517 26.40 -18.17 -26.53
CA LEU A 517 27.59 -17.61 -25.88
C LEU A 517 28.74 -17.41 -26.88
N HIS A 518 28.92 -18.32 -27.85
CA HIS A 518 29.94 -18.19 -28.89
C HIS A 518 29.65 -17.07 -29.90
N GLY A 519 28.43 -16.53 -29.94
CA GLY A 519 28.12 -15.31 -30.70
C GLY A 519 28.93 -14.09 -30.23
N ARG A 520 29.38 -14.08 -28.96
CA ARG A 520 30.20 -13.01 -28.36
C ARG A 520 31.57 -13.49 -27.89
N ILE A 521 31.66 -14.70 -27.36
CA ILE A 521 32.90 -15.26 -26.82
C ILE A 521 33.64 -16.05 -27.91
N ILE A 522 34.71 -15.44 -28.41
CA ILE A 522 35.58 -16.03 -29.43
C ILE A 522 36.62 -16.94 -28.75
N GLY A 523 36.70 -18.20 -29.19
CA GLY A 523 37.60 -19.20 -28.60
C GLY A 523 37.05 -19.79 -27.30
N GLN A 524 37.92 -20.21 -26.37
CA GLN A 524 37.55 -20.68 -25.02
C GLN A 524 36.49 -21.81 -24.98
N LYS A 525 36.46 -22.69 -25.98
CA LYS A 525 35.44 -23.74 -26.14
C LYS A 525 35.26 -24.61 -24.89
N ASP A 526 36.37 -24.99 -24.25
CA ASP A 526 36.34 -25.84 -23.05
C ASP A 526 35.70 -25.12 -21.86
N ALA A 527 36.02 -23.83 -21.67
CA ALA A 527 35.44 -23.02 -20.60
C ALA A 527 33.94 -22.80 -20.82
N VAL A 528 33.53 -22.42 -22.04
CA VAL A 528 32.12 -22.23 -22.41
C VAL A 528 31.33 -23.54 -22.23
N SER A 529 31.89 -24.69 -22.64
CA SER A 529 31.24 -25.99 -22.46
C SER A 529 31.11 -26.39 -20.99
N ALA A 530 32.16 -26.18 -20.18
CA ALA A 530 32.14 -26.48 -18.75
C ALA A 530 31.07 -25.67 -18.01
N VAL A 531 31.01 -24.37 -18.29
CA VAL A 531 30.03 -23.44 -17.70
C VAL A 531 28.60 -23.82 -18.12
N SER A 532 28.37 -24.01 -19.42
CA SER A 532 27.04 -24.35 -19.95
C SER A 532 26.53 -25.69 -19.39
N ARG A 533 27.40 -26.69 -19.24
CA ARG A 533 27.04 -27.98 -18.63
C ARG A 533 26.65 -27.85 -17.16
N ALA A 534 27.39 -27.06 -16.38
CA ALA A 534 27.07 -26.85 -14.96
C ALA A 534 25.74 -26.11 -14.78
N ILE A 535 25.48 -25.07 -15.59
CA ILE A 535 24.25 -24.30 -15.54
C ILE A 535 23.04 -25.13 -15.97
N ARG A 536 23.16 -25.93 -17.05
CA ARG A 536 22.09 -26.85 -17.46
C ARG A 536 21.70 -27.83 -16.36
N ARG A 537 22.69 -28.43 -15.68
CA ARG A 537 22.43 -29.32 -14.53
C ARG A 537 21.68 -28.58 -13.43
N ALA A 538 22.13 -27.37 -13.10
CA ALA A 538 21.51 -26.55 -12.07
C ALA A 538 20.05 -26.17 -12.38
N ARG A 539 19.77 -25.82 -13.64
CA ARG A 539 18.43 -25.40 -14.10
C ARG A 539 17.49 -26.56 -14.38
N SER A 540 18.00 -27.76 -14.62
CA SER A 540 17.20 -28.99 -14.75
C SER A 540 16.61 -29.53 -13.43
N GLY A 541 16.79 -28.80 -12.32
CA GLY A 541 16.33 -29.24 -10.99
C GLY A 541 17.20 -30.32 -10.35
N LEU A 542 18.33 -30.67 -10.96
CA LEU A 542 19.27 -31.68 -10.46
C LEU A 542 20.33 -31.12 -9.50
N LYS A 543 20.25 -29.83 -9.12
CA LYS A 543 21.14 -29.25 -8.10
C LYS A 543 20.59 -29.44 -6.69
N ASP A 544 21.48 -29.38 -5.72
CA ASP A 544 21.10 -29.14 -4.33
C ASP A 544 20.39 -27.77 -4.23
N PRO A 545 19.14 -27.71 -3.74
CA PRO A 545 18.41 -26.46 -3.59
C PRO A 545 19.08 -25.52 -2.58
N LYS A 546 19.94 -26.01 -1.68
CA LYS A 546 20.65 -25.19 -0.69
C LYS A 546 21.85 -24.45 -1.26
N ARG A 547 22.31 -24.75 -2.48
CA ARG A 547 23.54 -24.16 -3.03
C ARG A 547 23.24 -23.12 -4.11
N PRO A 548 24.20 -22.19 -4.37
CA PRO A 548 24.17 -21.32 -5.54
C PRO A 548 23.95 -22.10 -6.84
N ILE A 549 23.53 -21.43 -7.92
CA ILE A 549 23.29 -22.08 -9.22
C ILE A 549 24.53 -22.83 -9.69
N ALA A 550 25.68 -22.15 -9.66
CA ALA A 550 26.98 -22.76 -9.81
C ALA A 550 28.05 -21.82 -9.27
N SER A 551 29.20 -22.39 -8.94
CA SER A 551 30.39 -21.67 -8.52
C SER A 551 31.54 -22.04 -9.45
N PHE A 552 32.22 -21.04 -10.02
CA PHE A 552 33.29 -21.22 -10.99
C PHE A 552 34.56 -20.48 -10.55
N ILE A 553 35.71 -21.04 -10.93
CA ILE A 553 36.99 -20.35 -10.91
C ILE A 553 37.48 -20.26 -12.36
N PHE A 554 37.63 -19.04 -12.87
CA PHE A 554 38.16 -18.75 -14.20
C PHE A 554 39.65 -18.46 -14.10
N LEU A 555 40.46 -19.37 -14.65
CA LEU A 555 41.92 -19.33 -14.62
C LEU A 555 42.48 -18.89 -15.98
N GLY A 556 43.54 -18.09 -15.96
CA GLY A 556 44.29 -17.66 -17.15
C GLY A 556 44.80 -16.23 -17.02
N PRO A 557 45.68 -15.75 -17.91
CA PRO A 557 46.27 -14.42 -17.79
C PRO A 557 45.24 -13.29 -17.94
N THR A 558 45.62 -12.07 -17.56
CA THR A 558 44.78 -10.89 -17.76
C THR A 558 44.47 -10.68 -19.25
N GLY A 559 43.26 -10.18 -19.55
CA GLY A 559 42.85 -9.88 -20.93
C GLY A 559 42.36 -11.07 -21.77
N VAL A 560 42.38 -12.31 -21.26
CA VAL A 560 41.88 -13.49 -22.02
C VAL A 560 40.36 -13.60 -22.11
N GLY A 561 39.61 -12.67 -21.49
CA GLY A 561 38.14 -12.63 -21.57
C GLY A 561 37.39 -13.23 -20.38
N LYS A 562 38.04 -13.49 -19.24
CA LYS A 562 37.41 -14.01 -18.00
C LYS A 562 36.19 -13.18 -17.57
N THR A 563 36.36 -11.86 -17.47
CA THR A 563 35.30 -10.91 -17.10
C THR A 563 34.22 -10.81 -18.18
N GLU A 564 34.57 -10.96 -19.45
CA GLU A 564 33.63 -10.86 -20.56
C GLU A 564 32.68 -12.05 -20.60
N LEU A 565 33.18 -13.25 -20.31
CA LEU A 565 32.35 -14.44 -20.13
C LEU A 565 31.37 -14.26 -18.96
N ALA A 566 31.81 -13.69 -17.83
CA ALA A 566 30.93 -13.40 -16.69
C ALA A 566 29.79 -12.42 -17.05
N LYS A 567 30.10 -11.33 -17.76
CA LYS A 567 29.07 -10.37 -18.24
C LYS A 567 28.10 -11.01 -19.22
N THR A 568 28.62 -11.81 -20.14
CA THR A 568 27.79 -12.52 -21.14
C THR A 568 26.84 -13.50 -20.44
N LEU A 569 27.29 -14.22 -19.40
CA LEU A 569 26.44 -15.07 -18.59
C LEU A 569 25.37 -14.28 -17.84
N ALA A 570 25.69 -13.10 -17.31
CA ALA A 570 24.72 -12.25 -16.64
C ALA A 570 23.60 -11.81 -17.61
N GLY A 571 23.96 -11.34 -18.80
CA GLY A 571 23.00 -10.99 -19.84
C GLY A 571 22.19 -12.19 -20.33
N TYR A 572 22.81 -13.36 -20.45
CA TYR A 572 22.13 -14.56 -20.93
C TYR A 572 21.12 -15.12 -19.92
N LEU A 573 21.51 -15.23 -18.65
CA LEU A 573 20.72 -15.87 -17.60
C LEU A 573 19.74 -14.91 -16.92
N TYR A 574 20.11 -13.64 -16.79
CA TYR A 574 19.36 -12.63 -16.04
C TYR A 574 18.94 -11.45 -16.91
N GLU A 575 18.96 -11.60 -18.24
CA GLU A 575 18.53 -10.66 -19.28
C GLU A 575 19.33 -9.35 -19.40
N LYS A 576 20.02 -8.92 -18.33
CA LYS A 576 20.81 -7.68 -18.29
C LYS A 576 22.23 -7.97 -17.86
N GLU A 577 23.20 -7.44 -18.62
CA GLU A 577 24.63 -7.49 -18.25
C GLU A 577 24.92 -6.75 -16.94
N SER A 578 24.07 -5.78 -16.57
CA SER A 578 24.17 -5.05 -15.31
C SER A 578 23.83 -5.90 -14.09
N ASN A 579 23.27 -7.11 -14.25
CA ASN A 579 23.03 -8.06 -13.15
C ASN A 579 24.32 -8.77 -12.73
N ILE A 580 25.39 -8.00 -12.55
CA ILE A 580 26.69 -8.45 -12.09
C ILE A 580 27.09 -7.63 -10.86
N VAL A 581 27.34 -8.33 -9.76
CA VAL A 581 27.93 -7.78 -8.54
C VAL A 581 29.43 -8.01 -8.65
N ARG A 582 30.18 -7.00 -9.07
CA ARG A 582 31.64 -7.09 -9.24
C ARG A 582 32.34 -6.56 -8.02
N ILE A 583 33.23 -7.38 -7.45
CA ILE A 583 34.07 -7.02 -6.32
C ILE A 583 35.53 -7.33 -6.67
N ASP A 584 36.39 -6.32 -6.56
CA ASP A 584 37.82 -6.45 -6.78
C ASP A 584 38.49 -6.94 -5.50
N MET A 585 39.07 -8.15 -5.52
CA MET A 585 39.70 -8.76 -4.35
C MET A 585 41.03 -8.13 -3.97
N SER A 586 41.62 -7.31 -4.84
CA SER A 586 42.78 -6.48 -4.48
C SER A 586 42.45 -5.43 -3.41
N GLU A 587 41.18 -5.04 -3.26
CA GLU A 587 40.73 -4.19 -2.13
C GLU A 587 40.61 -4.94 -0.79
N TYR A 588 40.69 -6.27 -0.82
CA TYR A 588 40.43 -7.17 0.32
C TYR A 588 41.67 -7.96 0.74
N MET A 589 42.86 -7.43 0.44
CA MET A 589 44.15 -8.02 0.85
C MET A 589 44.34 -8.03 2.37
N GLU A 590 43.76 -7.06 3.07
CA GLU A 590 43.93 -6.88 4.51
C GLU A 590 42.74 -7.44 5.29
N ARG A 591 43.01 -8.02 6.46
CA ARG A 591 42.00 -8.69 7.29
C ARG A 591 40.81 -7.79 7.66
N PHE A 592 41.04 -6.50 7.91
CA PHE A 592 39.98 -5.56 8.28
C PHE A 592 39.13 -5.11 7.08
N ALA A 593 39.64 -5.21 5.85
CA ALA A 593 38.84 -4.93 4.66
C ALA A 593 37.76 -6.00 4.45
N VAL A 594 37.99 -7.23 4.90
CA VAL A 594 37.05 -8.37 4.78
C VAL A 594 35.70 -8.07 5.41
N SER A 595 35.66 -7.34 6.53
CA SER A 595 34.39 -6.95 7.15
C SER A 595 33.54 -6.04 6.25
N ARG A 596 34.12 -5.35 5.26
CA ARG A 596 33.33 -4.56 4.30
C ARG A 596 32.46 -5.43 3.39
N LEU A 597 32.79 -6.71 3.18
CA LEU A 597 31.95 -7.62 2.38
C LEU A 597 30.61 -7.93 3.06
N VAL A 598 30.65 -8.15 4.37
CA VAL A 598 29.52 -8.65 5.17
C VAL A 598 28.85 -7.54 6.00
N GLY A 599 29.61 -6.50 6.33
CA GLY A 599 29.23 -5.39 7.20
C GLY A 599 30.18 -5.29 8.40
N ALA A 600 30.40 -4.07 8.91
CA ALA A 600 31.20 -3.89 10.12
C ALA A 600 30.49 -4.52 11.33
N PRO A 601 31.20 -5.07 12.31
CA PRO A 601 30.58 -5.62 13.53
C PRO A 601 30.01 -4.51 14.43
N PRO A 602 29.07 -4.83 15.35
CA PRO A 602 28.48 -3.86 16.27
C PRO A 602 29.54 -3.05 17.03
N GLY A 603 29.45 -1.72 16.98
CA GLY A 603 30.36 -0.80 17.65
C GLY A 603 31.51 -0.25 16.81
N TYR A 604 31.59 -0.60 15.52
CA TYR A 604 32.56 -0.05 14.57
C TYR A 604 31.90 0.96 13.61
N VAL A 605 32.68 1.91 13.09
CA VAL A 605 32.23 2.88 12.07
C VAL A 605 31.77 2.13 10.82
N GLY A 606 30.57 2.43 10.32
CA GLY A 606 29.96 1.73 9.20
C GLY A 606 29.12 0.50 9.61
N TYR A 607 28.81 0.30 10.89
CA TYR A 607 27.88 -0.76 11.34
C TYR A 607 26.48 -0.65 10.70
N ASP A 608 26.00 0.59 10.53
CA ASP A 608 24.71 0.85 9.89
C ASP A 608 24.76 0.73 8.36
N GLU A 609 25.97 0.73 7.77
CA GLU A 609 26.20 0.49 6.35
C GLU A 609 26.33 -1.02 6.14
N GLY A 610 25.29 -1.66 5.60
CA GLY A 610 25.33 -3.10 5.30
C GLY A 610 26.49 -3.48 4.38
N GLY A 611 26.87 -4.76 4.37
CA GLY A 611 28.03 -5.22 3.61
C GLY A 611 27.92 -5.01 2.10
N GLN A 612 29.05 -4.73 1.44
CA GLN A 612 29.08 -4.47 0.00
C GLN A 612 28.58 -5.67 -0.82
N LEU A 613 28.86 -6.90 -0.38
CA LEU A 613 28.37 -8.11 -1.03
C LEU A 613 26.95 -8.44 -0.57
N THR A 614 26.72 -8.45 0.75
CA THR A 614 25.45 -8.86 1.35
C THR A 614 24.30 -7.94 0.94
N GLU A 615 24.46 -6.62 0.93
CA GLU A 615 23.41 -5.69 0.50
C GLU A 615 23.09 -5.79 -0.99
N GLN A 616 24.11 -5.90 -1.84
CA GLN A 616 23.90 -5.98 -3.28
C GLN A 616 23.17 -7.28 -3.67
N VAL A 617 23.57 -8.40 -3.09
CA VAL A 617 22.91 -9.69 -3.34
C VAL A 617 21.52 -9.73 -2.71
N ARG A 618 21.32 -9.13 -1.53
CA ARG A 618 19.98 -9.02 -0.92
C ARG A 618 19.01 -8.24 -1.80
N ARG A 619 19.47 -7.13 -2.41
CA ARG A 619 18.65 -6.31 -3.32
C ARG A 619 18.44 -6.99 -4.68
N ASN A 620 19.40 -7.80 -5.13
CA ASN A 620 19.34 -8.51 -6.40
C ASN A 620 19.91 -9.94 -6.28
N PRO A 621 19.10 -10.91 -5.79
CA PRO A 621 19.57 -12.29 -5.55
C PRO A 621 19.80 -13.09 -6.84
N TYR A 622 19.37 -12.57 -8.00
CA TYR A 622 19.55 -13.18 -9.33
C TYR A 622 20.62 -12.42 -10.11
N CYS A 623 21.86 -12.58 -9.64
CA CYS A 623 23.00 -11.92 -10.24
C CYS A 623 24.19 -12.88 -10.40
N VAL A 624 25.15 -12.43 -11.20
CA VAL A 624 26.50 -13.00 -11.23
C VAL A 624 27.32 -12.27 -10.17
N VAL A 625 27.79 -12.97 -9.15
CA VAL A 625 28.78 -12.44 -8.19
C VAL A 625 30.16 -12.70 -8.76
N LEU A 626 30.82 -11.65 -9.24
CA LEU A 626 32.16 -11.71 -9.81
C LEU A 626 33.19 -11.21 -8.80
N LEU A 627 34.02 -12.12 -8.30
CA LEU A 627 35.15 -11.86 -7.41
C LEU A 627 36.43 -11.86 -8.24
N ASP A 628 36.91 -10.67 -8.61
CA ASP A 628 38.05 -10.50 -9.51
C ASP A 628 39.37 -10.64 -8.74
N GLU A 629 40.38 -11.31 -9.31
CA GLU A 629 41.71 -11.49 -8.73
C GLU A 629 41.71 -12.16 -7.34
N ILE A 630 40.98 -13.27 -7.20
CA ILE A 630 40.78 -13.96 -5.91
C ILE A 630 42.09 -14.37 -5.21
N GLU A 631 43.19 -14.55 -5.95
CA GLU A 631 44.52 -14.83 -5.39
C GLU A 631 45.08 -13.69 -4.53
N LYS A 632 44.55 -12.47 -4.68
CA LYS A 632 44.95 -11.29 -3.89
C LYS A 632 44.19 -11.18 -2.58
N ALA A 633 43.05 -11.87 -2.45
CA ALA A 633 42.21 -11.79 -1.27
C ALA A 633 42.92 -12.30 0.00
N HIS A 634 42.58 -11.70 1.14
CA HIS A 634 42.95 -12.25 2.44
C HIS A 634 42.31 -13.65 2.65
N PRO A 635 42.98 -14.61 3.32
CA PRO A 635 42.45 -15.97 3.53
C PRO A 635 41.05 -16.05 4.17
N GLU A 636 40.69 -15.08 5.00
CA GLU A 636 39.35 -15.00 5.64
C GLU A 636 38.20 -14.82 4.64
N VAL A 637 38.47 -14.28 3.44
CA VAL A 637 37.46 -14.17 2.39
C VAL A 637 36.98 -15.58 1.98
N PHE A 638 37.88 -16.57 1.91
CA PHE A 638 37.51 -17.93 1.54
C PHE A 638 36.58 -18.59 2.57
N ASN A 639 36.67 -18.24 3.85
CA ASN A 639 35.74 -18.75 4.87
C ASN A 639 34.31 -18.28 4.62
N ILE A 640 34.16 -16.99 4.25
CA ILE A 640 32.86 -16.42 3.88
C ILE A 640 32.34 -17.10 2.61
N LEU A 641 33.21 -17.28 1.60
CA LEU A 641 32.82 -17.92 0.35
C LEU A 641 32.44 -19.39 0.53
N LEU A 642 33.10 -20.13 1.43
CA LEU A 642 32.74 -21.50 1.76
C LEU A 642 31.31 -21.59 2.30
N GLN A 643 30.95 -20.72 3.25
CA GLN A 643 29.57 -20.64 3.77
C GLN A 643 28.57 -20.38 2.64
N VAL A 644 28.88 -19.43 1.76
CA VAL A 644 28.02 -19.09 0.62
C VAL A 644 27.90 -20.27 -0.36
N MET A 645 28.97 -20.98 -0.66
CA MET A 645 28.98 -22.10 -1.61
C MET A 645 28.35 -23.38 -1.07
N GLU A 646 28.40 -23.60 0.25
CA GLU A 646 27.86 -24.80 0.90
C GLU A 646 26.40 -24.65 1.33
N ASP A 647 26.07 -23.54 2.01
CA ASP A 647 24.76 -23.29 2.60
C ASP A 647 23.87 -22.37 1.75
N GLY A 648 24.45 -21.73 0.73
CA GLY A 648 23.74 -20.82 -0.17
C GLY A 648 23.18 -19.58 0.52
N HIS A 649 23.60 -19.29 1.75
CA HIS A 649 23.20 -18.11 2.48
C HIS A 649 24.38 -17.55 3.28
N LEU A 650 24.32 -16.25 3.54
CA LEU A 650 25.30 -15.57 4.37
C LEU A 650 24.57 -14.65 5.35
N THR A 651 24.94 -14.69 6.62
CA THR A 651 24.40 -13.77 7.62
C THR A 651 25.26 -12.52 7.67
N ASP A 652 24.65 -11.35 7.50
CA ASP A 652 25.33 -10.07 7.61
C ASP A 652 25.64 -9.70 9.07
N SER A 653 26.39 -8.60 9.28
CA SER A 653 26.73 -8.16 10.65
C SER A 653 25.54 -7.64 11.46
N GLN A 654 24.41 -7.39 10.81
CA GLN A 654 23.14 -6.98 11.42
C GLN A 654 22.23 -8.19 11.73
N GLY A 655 22.69 -9.42 11.48
CA GLY A 655 21.94 -10.64 11.74
C GLY A 655 20.95 -11.03 10.63
N ARG A 656 20.94 -10.32 9.50
CA ARG A 656 20.05 -10.62 8.38
C ARG A 656 20.66 -11.73 7.53
N THR A 657 19.82 -12.66 7.10
CA THR A 657 20.26 -13.76 6.23
C THR A 657 20.04 -13.38 4.76
N VAL A 658 21.12 -13.40 3.99
CA VAL A 658 21.13 -13.10 2.55
C VAL A 658 21.18 -14.40 1.75
N ASP A 659 20.30 -14.54 0.77
CA ASP A 659 20.18 -15.74 -0.06
C ASP A 659 21.03 -15.66 -1.34
N PHE A 660 21.93 -16.63 -1.51
CA PHE A 660 22.80 -16.81 -2.66
C PHE A 660 22.40 -18.00 -3.53
N ARG A 661 21.35 -18.76 -3.20
CA ARG A 661 20.92 -19.96 -3.94
C ARG A 661 20.61 -19.68 -5.41
N ASN A 662 20.25 -18.45 -5.74
CA ASN A 662 19.92 -18.00 -7.09
C ASN A 662 21.05 -17.24 -7.78
N THR A 663 22.21 -17.14 -7.15
CA THR A 663 23.38 -16.46 -7.71
C THR A 663 24.26 -17.42 -8.50
N LEU A 664 25.05 -16.84 -9.42
CA LEU A 664 26.19 -17.50 -10.05
C LEU A 664 27.47 -16.90 -9.48
N ILE A 665 28.29 -17.70 -8.82
CA ILE A 665 29.53 -17.21 -8.20
C ILE A 665 30.69 -17.47 -9.16
N ILE A 666 31.40 -16.43 -9.55
CA ILE A 666 32.57 -16.50 -10.43
C ILE A 666 33.75 -15.85 -9.72
N MET A 667 34.81 -16.62 -9.54
CA MET A 667 36.10 -16.12 -9.09
C MET A 667 37.05 -16.08 -10.28
N THR A 668 37.83 -15.01 -10.46
CA THR A 668 38.89 -14.98 -11.48
C THR A 668 40.25 -15.08 -10.81
N SER A 669 41.20 -15.76 -11.45
CA SER A 669 42.59 -15.79 -11.01
C SER A 669 43.56 -15.86 -12.18
N ASN A 670 44.76 -15.32 -11.99
CA ASN A 670 45.79 -15.19 -13.04
C ASN A 670 46.70 -16.40 -13.17
#